data_AF-A0A6A6YZF5-F1
#
_entry.id   AF-A0A6A6YZF5-F1
#
_cell.length_a   1.000
_cell.length_b   1.000
_cell.length_c   1.000
_cell.angle_alpha   90.00
_cell.angle_beta   90.00
_cell.angle_gamma   90.00
#
_symmetry.space_group_name_H-M   'P 1'
#
loop_
_entity.id
_entity.type
_entity.pdbx_description
1 polymer ?
#
loop_
_entity_poly.entity_id
_entity_poly.type
_entity_poly.pdbx_seq_one_letter_code
_entity_poly.pdbx_strand_id
1 'polypeptide(L)'
;MRIQDRNPIVVDGSSLEIASIVAVSRYGISGILDPHPAVKARIDDSVRFLDNYLREGHTVYGINTGFGGSADVRTTNHGELQRALLQMQHSGVLPRGNPLSGTDQAAVFTSALQPDVFSSLALPEPWVRATMLVRCNTLSRGHSAVRPQIIEHLLKLLELNCIPLVPLRGSISASGDLSPLSYLAGALEGNPGIYVWNETDECLAQQRLPIPASETLKKIGIAPTSFKPKEALALVNGTAVSAAVASLALHDLNNLLAFGQVLAAMGVEAILGTAESFFPFISDVRPHRGQKEVAGNILAMLSGTKLASGVAGSSPAAATGLFQDRYSVRTVPQWLGPFLEDLMLAHEQLSIECNSTTDNPLIDAQGGTIYHGGNFQAVAVTCAIEKSRIAAQAIGRMLFAQCTELLNPNTNRGLPPSLCADDPSTSFTMKGVDINMAAYMSELSFLANPVHNHVQNAEMGNQALNSLALISARYTHTAVELLSLMSATYLYVLCQALDLRAMHVIFLETWKSNLEALTRTNFEDILDKHTVERLVSLIWTHVSQEFVKTSIMDLSNRFKNIMTSSQTIVLTGFQEATVGNTMESPELNAKLLKAVHSFRIQATEQGEFAFESIRSQYLRGPDATPYLGAASKRMYIFVRRELKVPIHRGVIDHPTPVADPSGISPAPSKEPKDNVDKKTTGGWISIIYDALRTGSLIEQVVECLKEATQHPGALVK
;
A
#
# COMPACT_ATOMS: atom_id res chain seq x y z
N MET A 1 3.66 20.06 2.77
CA MET A 1 5.05 20.33 3.19
C MET A 1 5.99 19.42 2.40
N ARG A 2 7.05 19.94 1.74
CA ARG A 2 8.09 19.06 1.22
C ARG A 2 8.86 18.55 2.44
N ILE A 3 8.90 17.23 2.66
CA ILE A 3 9.62 16.59 3.78
C ILE A 3 11.12 16.98 3.80
N GLN A 4 11.63 17.55 2.71
CA GLN A 4 12.98 18.10 2.56
C GLN A 4 13.24 19.38 3.37
N ASP A 5 12.20 20.15 3.73
CA ASP A 5 12.36 21.33 4.57
C ASP A 5 12.50 20.84 6.03
N ARG A 6 13.74 20.71 6.52
CA ARG A 6 14.07 20.33 7.90
C ARG A 6 13.72 21.40 8.95
N ASN A 7 12.74 22.25 8.64
CA ASN A 7 12.26 23.27 9.57
C ASN A 7 11.53 22.57 10.72
N PRO A 8 11.74 23.00 11.97
CA PRO A 8 11.01 22.45 13.11
C PRO A 8 9.49 22.61 12.92
N ILE A 9 8.73 21.58 13.28
CA ILE A 9 7.27 21.64 13.33
C ILE A 9 6.86 22.52 14.51
N VAL A 10 6.13 23.60 14.21
CA VAL A 10 5.58 24.50 15.23
C VAL A 10 4.39 23.84 15.92
N VAL A 11 4.42 23.82 17.24
CA VAL A 11 3.37 23.30 18.11
C VAL A 11 2.65 24.47 18.77
N ASP A 12 1.44 24.76 18.32
CA ASP A 12 0.61 25.88 18.78
C ASP A 12 -0.72 25.43 19.41
N GLY A 13 -1.01 24.12 19.40
CA GLY A 13 -2.25 23.53 19.90
C GLY A 13 -3.45 23.55 18.95
N SER A 14 -3.30 24.06 17.72
CA SER A 14 -4.43 24.27 16.80
C SER A 14 -4.15 24.00 15.32
N SER A 15 -2.89 23.98 14.87
CA SER A 15 -2.55 23.89 13.44
C SER A 15 -1.72 22.64 13.07
N LEU A 16 -1.69 21.62 13.93
CA LEU A 16 -0.92 20.41 13.66
C LEU A 16 -1.58 19.60 12.52
N GLU A 17 -0.87 19.47 11.40
CA GLU A 17 -1.28 18.64 10.27
C GLU A 17 -0.82 17.18 10.43
N ILE A 18 -1.57 16.24 9.85
CA ILE A 18 -1.16 14.82 9.78
C ILE A 18 0.20 14.66 9.08
N ALA A 19 0.49 15.50 8.07
CA ALA A 19 1.79 15.49 7.40
C ALA A 19 2.95 15.81 8.36
N SER A 20 2.75 16.74 9.29
CA SER A 20 3.72 17.06 10.34
C SER A 20 3.95 15.89 11.30
N ILE A 21 2.88 15.17 11.65
CA ILE A 21 2.96 13.94 12.46
C ILE A 21 3.82 12.88 11.76
N VAL A 22 3.60 12.67 10.46
CA VAL A 22 4.40 11.74 9.64
C VAL A 22 5.87 12.19 9.56
N ALA A 23 6.12 13.48 9.35
CA ALA A 23 7.46 14.06 9.27
C ALA A 23 8.27 13.78 10.55
N VAL A 24 7.70 14.05 11.72
CA VAL A 24 8.32 13.77 13.02
C VAL A 24 8.48 12.26 13.25
N SER A 25 7.44 11.49 12.95
CA SER A 25 7.39 10.04 13.19
C SER A 25 8.46 9.27 12.42
N ARG A 26 8.59 9.54 11.12
CA ARG A 26 9.39 8.73 10.18
C ARG A 26 10.73 9.35 9.82
N TYR A 27 10.82 10.69 9.82
CA TYR A 27 11.99 11.41 9.34
C TYR A 27 12.75 12.15 10.45
N GLY A 28 12.30 12.04 11.70
CA GLY A 28 12.99 12.63 12.85
C GLY A 28 13.03 14.15 12.83
N ILE A 29 12.10 14.80 12.12
CA ILE A 29 11.96 16.26 12.18
C ILE A 29 11.63 16.68 13.62
N SER A 30 12.28 17.72 14.10
CA SER A 30 12.07 18.23 15.46
C SER A 30 10.76 19.01 15.56
N GLY A 31 10.20 19.07 16.77
CA GLY A 31 9.08 19.96 17.09
C GLY A 31 9.55 21.09 18.01
N ILE A 32 8.94 22.27 17.89
CA ILE A 32 9.19 23.40 18.76
C ILE A 32 7.86 23.99 19.24
N LEU A 33 7.78 24.35 20.52
CA LEU A 33 6.64 25.10 21.04
C LEU A 33 6.63 26.49 20.39
N ASP A 34 5.48 26.94 19.91
CA ASP A 34 5.36 28.24 19.25
C ASP A 34 5.93 29.36 20.15
N PRO A 35 6.94 30.13 19.68
CA PRO A 35 7.57 31.18 20.46
C PRO A 35 6.65 32.40 20.67
N HIS A 36 5.49 32.46 20.03
CA HIS A 36 4.54 33.55 20.21
C HIS A 36 4.11 33.66 21.69
N PRO A 37 4.28 34.83 22.34
CA PRO A 37 4.05 34.98 23.78
C PRO A 37 2.67 34.54 24.26
N ALA A 38 1.64 34.68 23.42
CA ALA A 38 0.27 34.25 23.75
C ALA A 38 0.14 32.74 24.00
N VAL A 39 0.97 31.90 23.37
CA VAL A 39 0.96 30.44 23.55
C VAL A 39 1.42 30.08 24.94
N LYS A 40 2.56 30.64 25.38
CA LYS A 40 3.05 30.44 26.74
C LYS A 40 2.13 31.07 27.78
N ALA A 41 1.60 32.26 27.50
CA ALA A 41 0.72 32.99 28.42
C ALA A 41 -0.53 32.18 28.78
N ARG A 42 -1.26 31.61 27.81
CA ARG A 42 -2.47 30.82 28.09
C ARG A 42 -2.18 29.53 28.87
N ILE A 43 -1.02 28.91 28.62
CA ILE A 43 -0.59 27.72 29.38
C ILE A 43 -0.35 28.13 30.83
N ASP A 44 0.42 29.20 31.05
CA ASP A 44 0.72 29.71 32.39
C ASP A 44 -0.53 30.23 33.12
N ASP A 45 -1.50 30.81 32.41
CA ASP A 45 -2.79 31.23 32.96
C ASP A 45 -3.56 30.05 33.55
N SER A 46 -3.61 28.92 32.83
CA SER A 46 -4.29 27.72 33.32
C SER A 46 -3.64 27.15 34.59
N VAL A 47 -2.31 27.19 34.68
CA VAL A 47 -1.57 26.76 35.87
C VAL A 47 -1.84 27.68 37.06
N ARG A 48 -1.74 29.01 36.87
CA ARG A 48 -2.04 30.00 37.92
C ARG A 48 -3.48 29.90 38.40
N PHE A 49 -4.42 29.74 37.47
CA PHE A 49 -5.83 29.61 37.78
C PHE A 49 -6.08 28.37 38.65
N LEU A 50 -5.56 27.20 38.27
CA LEU A 50 -5.70 25.98 39.06
C LEU A 50 -5.09 26.14 40.47
N ASP A 51 -3.89 26.71 40.58
CA ASP A 51 -3.24 26.94 41.87
C ASP A 51 -4.08 27.82 42.80
N ASN A 52 -4.70 28.89 42.27
CA ASN A 52 -5.60 29.75 43.04
C ASN A 52 -6.90 29.04 43.42
N TYR A 53 -7.50 28.32 42.47
CA TYR A 53 -8.74 27.58 42.67
C TYR A 53 -8.59 26.51 43.78
N LEU A 54 -7.44 25.83 43.86
CA LEU A 54 -7.16 24.89 44.95
C LEU A 54 -6.93 25.59 46.30
N ARG A 55 -6.30 26.77 46.33
CA ARG A 55 -6.10 27.55 47.57
C ARG A 55 -7.40 28.04 48.18
N GLU A 56 -8.40 28.31 47.35
CA GLU A 56 -9.76 28.68 47.79
C GLU A 56 -10.51 27.48 48.40
N GLY A 57 -9.95 26.28 48.39
CA GLY A 57 -10.52 25.09 49.01
C GLY A 57 -11.50 24.32 48.11
N HIS A 58 -11.56 24.65 46.82
CA HIS A 58 -12.44 23.96 45.88
C HIS A 58 -12.02 22.50 45.65
N THR A 59 -13.01 21.63 45.47
CA THR A 59 -12.78 20.21 45.12
C THR A 59 -12.66 20.05 43.61
N VAL A 60 -11.62 19.33 43.16
CA VAL A 60 -11.33 19.09 41.74
C VAL A 60 -10.92 17.63 41.50
N TYR A 61 -11.66 16.97 40.61
CA TYR A 61 -11.44 15.58 40.19
C TYR A 61 -9.98 15.28 39.84
N GLY A 62 -9.45 14.18 40.39
CA GLY A 62 -8.11 13.67 40.08
C GLY A 62 -6.95 14.57 40.54
N ILE A 63 -7.25 15.59 41.33
CA ILE A 63 -6.27 16.54 41.88
C ILE A 63 -6.28 16.48 43.42
N ASN A 64 -7.45 16.67 44.02
CA ASN A 64 -7.69 16.47 45.47
C ASN A 64 -8.78 15.43 45.75
N THR A 65 -9.14 14.64 44.72
CA THR A 65 -9.98 13.45 44.81
C THR A 65 -9.24 12.21 44.30
N GLY A 66 -9.78 11.02 44.55
CA GLY A 66 -9.38 9.80 43.83
C GLY A 66 -9.72 9.85 42.33
N PHE A 67 -9.35 8.77 41.61
CA PHE A 67 -9.57 8.61 40.17
C PHE A 67 -10.69 7.58 39.89
N GLY A 68 -11.27 7.67 38.69
CA GLY A 68 -12.22 6.67 38.19
C GLY A 68 -13.38 6.38 39.14
N GLY A 69 -13.69 5.11 39.36
CA GLY A 69 -14.71 4.63 40.29
C GLY A 69 -14.45 4.96 41.78
N SER A 70 -13.29 5.51 42.13
CA SER A 70 -12.91 5.91 43.50
C SER A 70 -12.85 7.44 43.70
N ALA A 71 -13.57 8.21 42.86
CA ALA A 71 -13.55 9.68 42.89
C ALA A 71 -14.26 10.32 44.10
N ASP A 72 -14.86 9.53 44.99
CA ASP A 72 -15.48 9.94 46.25
C ASP A 72 -14.46 10.15 47.39
N VAL A 73 -13.26 9.59 47.27
CA VAL A 73 -12.16 9.79 48.23
C VAL A 73 -11.51 11.17 48.05
N ARG A 74 -10.95 11.75 49.13
CA ARG A 74 -10.28 13.07 49.14
C ARG A 74 -8.85 12.98 49.69
N THR A 75 -7.96 13.84 49.20
CA THR A 75 -6.59 13.96 49.71
C THR A 75 -6.07 15.40 49.58
N THR A 76 -5.23 15.81 50.53
CA THR A 76 -4.45 17.05 50.46
C THR A 76 -3.01 16.80 49.99
N ASN A 77 -2.59 15.54 49.88
CA ASN A 77 -1.26 15.17 49.40
C ASN A 77 -1.27 15.00 47.87
N HIS A 78 -1.35 16.12 47.16
CA HIS A 78 -1.43 16.13 45.70
C HIS A 78 -0.24 15.45 45.03
N GLY A 79 0.96 15.56 45.61
CA GLY A 79 2.18 14.97 45.05
C GLY A 79 2.18 13.44 45.11
N GLU A 80 1.78 12.85 46.24
CA GLU A 80 1.60 11.39 46.34
C GLU A 80 0.50 10.88 45.41
N LEU A 81 -0.59 11.64 45.24
CA LEU A 81 -1.66 11.27 44.32
C LEU A 81 -1.18 11.15 42.87
N GLN A 82 -0.32 12.08 42.41
CA GLN A 82 0.26 12.00 41.06
C GLN A 82 1.19 10.77 40.91
N ARG A 83 1.98 10.43 41.94
CA ARG A 83 2.83 9.23 41.92
C ARG A 83 2.01 7.94 41.93
N ALA A 84 0.94 7.89 42.74
CA ALA A 84 0.03 6.75 42.80
C ALA A 84 -0.65 6.51 41.45
N LEU A 85 -1.01 7.58 40.73
CA LEU A 85 -1.53 7.47 39.36
C LEU A 85 -0.53 6.79 38.42
N LEU A 86 0.73 7.25 38.39
CA LEU A 86 1.75 6.68 37.52
C LEU A 86 2.06 5.23 37.90
N GLN A 87 2.21 4.93 39.19
CA GLN A 87 2.41 3.58 39.70
C GLN A 87 1.32 2.61 39.22
N MET A 88 0.04 3.03 39.26
CA MET A 88 -1.07 2.22 38.79
C MET A 88 -1.05 2.01 37.27
N GLN A 89 -0.62 3.02 36.51
CA GLN A 89 -0.62 2.99 35.04
C GLN A 89 0.60 2.30 34.43
N HIS A 90 1.71 2.19 35.16
CA HIS A 90 2.90 1.39 34.83
C HIS A 90 2.67 -0.12 34.97
N SER A 91 1.59 -0.61 34.37
CA SER A 91 1.12 -2.00 34.43
C SER A 91 1.28 -2.76 33.10
N GLY A 92 1.81 -2.10 32.06
CA GLY A 92 1.98 -2.73 30.76
C GLY A 92 3.14 -3.73 30.72
N VAL A 93 2.96 -4.77 29.91
CA VAL A 93 3.91 -5.89 29.81
C VAL A 93 4.90 -5.62 28.67
N LEU A 94 6.18 -5.58 29.02
CA LEU A 94 7.32 -5.47 28.08
C LEU A 94 8.19 -6.73 28.16
N PRO A 95 9.01 -7.03 27.14
CA PRO A 95 9.94 -8.14 27.18
C PRO A 95 10.88 -8.04 28.39
N ARG A 96 11.08 -9.16 29.10
CA ARG A 96 12.16 -9.27 30.10
C ARG A 96 13.47 -9.50 29.35
N GLY A 97 14.38 -8.56 29.48
CA GLY A 97 15.72 -8.71 28.94
C GLY A 97 16.49 -7.43 29.20
N ASN A 98 17.27 -7.41 30.27
CA ASN A 98 18.38 -6.51 30.34
C ASN A 98 19.38 -7.00 29.28
N PRO A 99 19.67 -6.26 28.19
CA PRO A 99 20.65 -6.69 27.20
C PRO A 99 22.05 -6.90 27.81
N LEU A 100 22.26 -6.40 29.04
CA LEU A 100 23.52 -6.42 29.78
C LEU A 100 23.67 -7.59 30.75
N SER A 101 22.62 -8.36 31.06
CA SER A 101 22.75 -9.53 31.94
C SER A 101 22.95 -10.79 31.11
N GLY A 102 24.21 -11.07 30.75
CA GLY A 102 24.64 -12.32 30.10
C GLY A 102 24.49 -13.59 30.95
N THR A 103 23.50 -13.64 31.83
CA THR A 103 23.21 -14.76 32.73
C THR A 103 21.71 -14.94 32.83
N ASP A 104 21.12 -15.64 31.87
CA ASP A 104 20.04 -16.57 32.15
C ASP A 104 20.07 -17.67 31.08
N GLN A 105 20.79 -18.73 31.43
CA GLN A 105 20.62 -20.03 30.81
C GLN A 105 19.22 -20.55 31.16
N ALA A 106 18.60 -21.20 30.17
CA ALA A 106 17.42 -22.06 30.25
C ALA A 106 16.03 -21.37 30.20
N ALA A 107 15.58 -21.09 28.98
CA ALA A 107 14.18 -21.32 28.64
C ALA A 107 14.10 -22.57 27.75
N VAL A 108 13.53 -23.65 28.30
CA VAL A 108 13.31 -24.96 27.62
C VAL A 108 12.27 -24.87 26.48
N PHE A 109 11.73 -23.67 26.23
CA PHE A 109 10.89 -23.32 25.09
C PHE A 109 11.46 -22.13 24.29
N THR A 110 12.75 -22.12 23.96
CA THR A 110 13.29 -21.25 22.90
C THR A 110 12.89 -21.79 21.52
N SER A 111 11.58 -21.82 21.26
CA SER A 111 11.10 -21.78 19.87
C SER A 111 11.62 -20.47 19.29
N ALA A 112 12.48 -20.59 18.29
CA ALA A 112 12.97 -19.60 17.32
C ALA A 112 12.10 -18.33 17.11
N LEU A 113 11.96 -17.48 18.12
CA LEU A 113 11.37 -16.14 18.07
C LEU A 113 12.45 -15.12 18.41
N GLN A 114 13.39 -14.93 17.49
CA GLN A 114 14.07 -13.65 17.36
C GLN A 114 14.03 -13.22 15.89
N PRO A 115 12.91 -12.61 15.50
CA PRO A 115 12.92 -11.24 15.03
C PRO A 115 12.38 -10.36 16.16
N ASP A 116 13.22 -9.43 16.63
CA ASP A 116 12.93 -8.35 17.58
C ASP A 116 11.79 -8.61 18.59
N VAL A 117 12.12 -9.22 19.75
CA VAL A 117 11.15 -9.50 20.83
C VAL A 117 10.37 -8.23 21.24
N PHE A 118 10.97 -7.05 21.11
CA PHE A 118 10.30 -5.77 21.40
C PHE A 118 9.21 -5.45 20.39
N SER A 119 9.36 -5.80 19.10
CA SER A 119 8.35 -5.56 18.06
C SER A 119 6.98 -6.21 18.36
N SER A 120 6.93 -7.26 19.18
CA SER A 120 5.70 -7.98 19.52
C SER A 120 4.94 -7.42 20.74
N LEU A 121 5.65 -6.72 21.65
CA LEU A 121 5.14 -6.27 22.95
C LEU A 121 5.25 -4.77 23.20
N ALA A 122 6.02 -4.03 22.40
CA ALA A 122 6.17 -2.57 22.49
C ALA A 122 5.58 -1.85 21.27
N LEU A 123 5.15 -0.60 21.45
CA LEU A 123 4.81 0.28 20.33
C LEU A 123 6.07 0.57 19.51
N PRO A 124 5.97 0.57 18.17
CA PRO A 124 7.06 1.02 17.32
C PRO A 124 7.49 2.44 17.66
N GLU A 125 8.80 2.72 17.67
CA GLU A 125 9.33 4.06 17.95
C GLU A 125 8.71 5.18 17.10
N PRO A 126 8.43 5.00 15.79
CA PRO A 126 7.73 6.02 15.00
C PRO A 126 6.38 6.40 15.59
N TRP A 127 5.65 5.45 16.17
CA TRP A 127 4.35 5.71 16.79
C TRP A 127 4.49 6.49 18.10
N VAL A 128 5.53 6.18 18.88
CA VAL A 128 5.83 6.91 20.12
C VAL A 128 6.26 8.35 19.82
N ARG A 129 7.09 8.57 18.79
CA ARG A 129 7.45 9.92 18.32
C ARG A 129 6.21 10.74 17.92
N ALA A 130 5.31 10.14 17.13
CA ALA A 130 4.05 10.76 16.76
C ALA A 130 3.18 11.10 17.99
N THR A 131 3.10 10.17 18.95
CA THR A 131 2.39 10.35 20.21
C THR A 131 2.93 11.54 21.01
N MET A 132 4.26 11.66 21.14
CA MET A 132 4.91 12.75 21.86
C MET A 132 4.54 14.11 21.24
N LEU A 133 4.59 14.22 19.91
CA LEU A 133 4.22 15.46 19.21
C LEU A 133 2.74 15.82 19.41
N VAL A 134 1.83 14.86 19.20
CA VAL A 134 0.38 15.09 19.39
C VAL A 134 0.09 15.47 20.84
N ARG A 135 0.73 14.83 21.82
CA ARG A 135 0.56 15.18 23.24
C ARG A 135 1.05 16.60 23.52
N CYS A 136 2.19 17.01 22.96
CA CYS A 136 2.68 18.39 23.09
C CYS A 136 1.67 19.39 22.51
N ASN A 137 1.09 19.09 21.34
CA ASN A 137 0.08 19.95 20.72
C ASN A 137 -1.18 20.09 21.57
N THR A 138 -1.77 18.97 21.98
CA THR A 138 -3.00 18.97 22.78
C THR A 138 -2.85 19.69 24.13
N LEU A 139 -1.66 19.60 24.76
CA LEU A 139 -1.32 20.35 25.99
C LEU A 139 -1.13 21.85 25.75
N SER A 140 -0.58 22.23 24.59
CA SER A 140 -0.27 23.63 24.25
C SER A 140 -1.51 24.51 24.12
N ARG A 141 -2.71 23.91 24.09
CA ARG A 141 -4.00 24.63 24.08
C ARG A 141 -4.27 25.44 25.35
N GLY A 142 -3.60 25.12 26.47
CA GLY A 142 -3.73 25.89 27.70
C GLY A 142 -4.99 25.57 28.52
N HIS A 143 -5.57 24.37 28.37
CA HIS A 143 -6.74 23.93 29.15
C HIS A 143 -6.40 22.81 30.15
N SER A 144 -5.12 22.43 30.25
CA SER A 144 -4.66 21.24 30.99
C SER A 144 -3.94 21.56 32.30
N ALA A 145 -3.61 22.83 32.57
CA ALA A 145 -2.80 23.26 33.72
C ALA A 145 -1.51 22.45 33.89
N VAL A 146 -0.71 22.41 32.83
CA VAL A 146 0.62 21.81 32.80
C VAL A 146 1.65 22.90 32.58
N ARG A 147 2.77 22.88 33.31
CA ARG A 147 3.85 23.86 33.09
C ARG A 147 4.41 23.78 31.66
N PRO A 148 4.74 24.91 31.01
CA PRO A 148 5.38 24.90 29.68
C PRO A 148 6.64 24.02 29.62
N GLN A 149 7.41 23.99 30.70
CA GLN A 149 8.62 23.16 30.84
C GLN A 149 8.38 21.68 30.51
N ILE A 150 7.21 21.12 30.85
CA ILE A 150 6.90 19.71 30.56
C ILE A 150 6.77 19.48 29.05
N ILE A 151 6.14 20.41 28.34
CA ILE A 151 5.99 20.36 26.88
C ILE A 151 7.36 20.53 26.23
N GLU A 152 8.14 21.51 26.69
CA GLU A 152 9.51 21.77 26.23
C GLU A 152 10.42 20.54 26.43
N HIS A 153 10.34 19.88 27.59
CA HIS A 153 11.10 18.65 27.86
C HIS A 153 10.69 17.48 26.95
N LEU A 154 9.39 17.28 26.68
CA LEU A 154 8.96 16.23 25.73
C LEU A 154 9.46 16.51 24.32
N LEU A 155 9.39 17.77 23.87
CA LEU A 155 9.94 18.17 22.58
C LEU A 155 11.47 18.00 22.55
N LYS A 156 12.16 18.25 23.67
CA LYS A 156 13.61 18.03 23.76
C LYS A 156 13.98 16.55 23.70
N LEU A 157 13.23 15.67 24.37
CA LEU A 157 13.41 14.23 24.24
C LEU A 157 13.19 13.78 22.80
N LEU A 158 12.17 14.31 22.13
CA LEU A 158 11.89 14.03 20.72
C LEU A 158 13.03 14.52 19.80
N GLU A 159 13.55 15.74 20.02
CA GLU A 159 14.67 16.32 19.29
C GLU A 159 15.95 15.48 19.43
N LEU A 160 16.24 14.99 20.64
CA LEU A 160 17.41 14.15 20.94
C LEU A 160 17.16 12.66 20.65
N ASN A 161 16.07 12.33 19.94
CA ASN A 161 15.63 10.96 19.66
C ASN A 161 15.71 10.05 20.91
N CYS A 162 15.29 10.56 22.06
CA CYS A 162 15.17 9.82 23.32
C CYS A 162 13.73 9.32 23.45
N ILE A 163 13.46 8.12 22.97
CA ILE A 163 12.09 7.61 22.76
C ILE A 163 11.72 6.57 23.82
N PRO A 164 10.71 6.82 24.67
CA PRO A 164 10.30 5.86 25.70
C PRO A 164 9.88 4.52 25.11
N LEU A 165 10.25 3.42 25.78
CA LEU A 165 9.77 2.09 25.46
C LEU A 165 8.35 1.92 26.02
N VAL A 166 7.36 2.03 25.14
CA VAL A 166 5.94 2.01 25.52
C VAL A 166 5.33 0.64 25.18
N PRO A 167 4.55 -0.01 26.07
CA PRO A 167 3.86 -1.26 25.76
C PRO A 167 2.83 -1.13 24.63
N LEU A 168 2.75 -2.17 23.78
CA LEU A 168 1.85 -2.24 22.62
C LEU A 168 0.36 -2.36 23.02
N ARG A 169 0.09 -2.91 24.20
CA ARG A 169 -1.27 -3.23 24.71
C ARG A 169 -1.45 -2.67 26.12
N GLY A 170 -2.71 -2.51 26.52
CA GLY A 170 -3.09 -2.00 27.85
C GLY A 170 -3.99 -0.75 27.81
N SER A 171 -4.25 -0.19 26.63
CA SER A 171 -5.24 0.89 26.46
C SER A 171 -6.55 0.38 25.89
N ILE A 172 -7.66 0.86 26.46
CA ILE A 172 -9.01 0.78 25.90
C ILE A 172 -9.48 2.15 25.35
N SER A 173 -8.60 3.17 25.39
CA SER A 173 -8.85 4.52 24.88
C SER A 173 -10.15 5.14 25.44
N ALA A 174 -10.39 4.93 26.74
CA ALA A 174 -11.61 5.26 27.45
C ALA A 174 -11.51 6.61 28.14
N SER A 175 -10.66 6.71 29.18
CA SER A 175 -10.19 7.97 29.77
C SER A 175 -8.89 8.42 29.09
N GLY A 176 -8.86 8.31 27.76
CA GLY A 176 -7.64 8.41 26.97
C GLY A 176 -6.77 7.15 27.03
N ASP A 177 -5.52 7.29 26.57
CA ASP A 177 -4.52 6.23 26.50
C ASP A 177 -3.63 6.19 27.74
N LEU A 178 -4.27 6.11 28.91
CA LEU A 178 -3.65 6.26 30.24
C LEU A 178 -2.36 5.47 30.41
N SER A 179 -2.42 4.14 30.23
CA SER A 179 -1.26 3.27 30.47
C SER A 179 -0.12 3.59 29.50
N PRO A 180 -0.29 3.60 28.17
CA PRO A 180 0.78 4.02 27.26
C PRO A 180 1.36 5.42 27.53
N LEU A 181 0.53 6.42 27.78
CA LEU A 181 1.00 7.79 28.05
C LEU A 181 1.74 7.92 29.38
N SER A 182 1.48 7.02 30.35
CA SER A 182 2.20 7.01 31.62
C SER A 182 3.69 6.67 31.46
N TYR A 183 4.10 6.02 30.37
CA TYR A 183 5.52 5.76 30.06
C TYR A 183 6.24 7.04 29.57
N LEU A 184 5.53 7.99 28.95
CA LEU A 184 6.09 9.32 28.66
C LEU A 184 6.29 10.11 29.96
N ALA A 185 5.30 10.11 30.85
CA ALA A 185 5.43 10.76 32.16
C ALA A 185 6.54 10.11 33.01
N GLY A 186 6.60 8.78 32.99
CA GLY A 186 7.65 7.97 33.63
C GLY A 186 9.05 8.28 33.12
N ALA A 187 9.19 8.55 31.82
CA ALA A 187 10.44 9.00 31.23
C ALA A 187 10.85 10.40 31.73
N LEU A 188 9.90 11.33 31.83
CA LEU A 188 10.15 12.70 32.32
C LEU A 188 10.50 12.76 33.82
N GLU A 189 9.92 11.89 34.66
CA GLU A 189 10.27 11.81 36.09
C GLU A 189 11.56 11.03 36.35
N GLY A 190 12.17 10.45 35.30
CA GLY A 190 13.39 9.65 35.42
C GLY A 190 13.18 8.34 36.17
N ASN A 191 12.04 7.67 35.98
CA ASN A 191 11.72 6.42 36.67
C ASN A 191 12.69 5.29 36.25
N PRO A 192 13.39 4.62 37.18
CA PRO A 192 14.37 3.59 36.83
C PRO A 192 13.74 2.31 36.23
N GLY A 193 12.43 2.11 36.41
CA GLY A 193 11.69 1.00 35.79
C GLY A 193 11.21 1.30 34.36
N ILE A 194 11.34 2.54 33.90
CA ILE A 194 10.96 2.96 32.55
C ILE A 194 12.23 3.05 31.71
N TYR A 195 12.17 2.46 30.52
CA TYR A 195 13.32 2.41 29.61
C TYR A 195 13.11 3.35 28.43
N VAL A 196 14.20 3.91 27.91
CA VAL A 196 14.20 4.88 26.81
C VAL A 196 15.26 4.47 25.81
N TRP A 197 14.88 4.41 24.53
CA TRP A 197 15.82 4.27 23.43
C TRP A 197 16.62 5.56 23.31
N ASN A 198 17.94 5.49 23.49
CA ASN A 198 18.85 6.64 23.41
C ASN A 198 19.65 6.62 22.09
N GLU A 199 20.29 7.71 21.68
CA GLU A 199 21.14 7.71 20.48
C GLU A 199 22.29 6.69 20.59
N THR A 200 22.64 6.11 19.43
CA THR A 200 23.77 5.21 19.28
C THR A 200 25.06 5.97 19.59
N ASP A 201 25.92 5.39 20.42
CA ASP A 201 27.27 5.92 20.61
C ASP A 201 28.02 5.73 19.28
N GLU A 202 28.33 6.79 18.53
CA GLU A 202 28.98 6.71 17.21
C GLU A 202 30.31 5.92 17.24
N CYS A 203 30.93 5.81 18.41
CA CYS A 203 32.16 5.04 18.63
C CYS A 203 31.94 3.52 18.70
N LEU A 204 30.70 3.05 18.86
CA LEU A 204 30.35 1.64 18.94
C LEU A 204 29.33 1.33 17.85
N ALA A 205 29.73 0.53 16.85
CA ALA A 205 28.84 -0.03 15.83
C ALA A 205 27.83 -1.05 16.40
N GLN A 206 27.24 -0.77 17.56
CA GLN A 206 26.28 -1.59 18.28
C GLN A 206 24.86 -1.08 18.05
N GLN A 207 23.92 -2.01 18.04
CA GLN A 207 22.49 -1.77 17.97
C GLN A 207 22.06 -0.82 19.09
N ARG A 208 21.18 0.15 18.78
CA ARG A 208 20.58 1.06 19.75
C ARG A 208 19.89 0.24 20.85
N LEU A 209 20.28 0.42 22.12
CA LEU A 209 19.70 -0.31 23.26
C LEU A 209 18.95 0.64 24.18
N PRO A 210 17.82 0.21 24.76
CA PRO A 210 17.06 1.04 25.68
C PRO A 210 17.72 0.99 27.07
N ILE A 211 17.87 2.14 27.71
CA ILE A 211 18.45 2.27 29.07
C ILE A 211 17.44 2.91 30.02
N PRO A 212 17.59 2.78 31.35
CA PRO A 212 16.68 3.40 32.31
C PRO A 212 16.51 4.92 32.08
N ALA A 213 15.32 5.44 32.32
CA ALA A 213 15.01 6.86 32.12
C ALA A 213 15.86 7.75 33.04
N SER A 214 16.13 7.31 34.28
CA SER A 214 17.03 7.98 35.22
C SER A 214 18.43 8.23 34.63
N GLU A 215 18.97 7.22 33.97
CA GLU A 215 20.29 7.29 33.31
C GLU A 215 20.23 8.13 32.05
N THR A 216 19.17 7.99 31.25
CA THR A 216 18.95 8.79 30.05
C THR A 216 18.93 10.28 30.37
N LEU A 217 18.08 10.71 31.32
CA LEU A 217 17.96 12.10 31.73
C LEU A 217 19.28 12.67 32.25
N LYS A 218 20.02 11.88 33.06
CA LYS A 218 21.36 12.25 33.52
C LYS A 218 22.34 12.45 32.36
N LYS A 219 22.31 11.57 31.35
CA LYS A 219 23.21 11.61 30.18
C LYS A 219 22.95 12.83 29.30
N ILE A 220 21.69 13.23 29.13
CA ILE A 220 21.30 14.39 28.31
C ILE A 220 21.17 15.71 29.09
N GLY A 221 21.48 15.70 30.39
CA GLY A 221 21.49 16.90 31.23
C GLY A 221 20.10 17.49 31.54
N ILE A 222 19.03 16.69 31.46
CA ILE A 222 17.68 17.12 31.83
C ILE A 222 17.40 16.69 33.27
N ALA A 223 16.92 17.61 34.10
CA ALA A 223 16.54 17.30 35.48
C ALA A 223 15.24 16.48 35.53
N PRO A 224 15.14 15.44 36.38
CA PRO A 224 13.90 14.70 36.60
C PRO A 224 12.73 15.62 36.99
N THR A 225 11.58 15.41 36.35
CA THR A 225 10.38 16.22 36.58
C THR A 225 9.68 15.79 37.86
N SER A 226 9.52 16.70 38.81
CA SER A 226 8.60 16.53 39.93
C SER A 226 7.24 17.11 39.55
N PHE A 227 6.24 16.23 39.39
CA PHE A 227 4.89 16.63 38.97
C PHE A 227 4.14 17.37 40.08
N LYS A 228 3.58 18.52 39.71
CA LYS A 228 2.66 19.33 40.52
C LYS A 228 1.22 18.78 40.41
N PRO A 229 0.25 19.31 41.20
CA PRO A 229 -1.13 18.88 41.10
C PRO A 229 -1.62 18.92 39.65
N LYS A 230 -2.36 17.87 39.23
CA LYS A 230 -2.86 17.63 37.87
C LYS A 230 -1.82 17.27 36.79
N GLU A 231 -0.54 17.58 36.92
CA GLU A 231 0.38 17.47 35.78
C GLU A 231 0.58 16.04 35.24
N ALA A 232 0.70 15.04 36.12
CA ALA A 232 0.79 13.65 35.67
C ALA A 232 -0.54 13.20 35.06
N LEU A 233 -1.67 13.56 35.69
CA LEU A 233 -3.00 13.30 35.12
C LEU A 233 -3.15 13.91 33.73
N ALA A 234 -2.78 15.18 33.57
CA ALA A 234 -2.85 15.88 32.31
C ALA A 234 -1.92 15.28 31.24
N LEU A 235 -0.81 14.65 31.60
CA LEU A 235 0.03 13.93 30.63
C LEU A 235 -0.61 12.63 30.16
N VAL A 236 -1.24 11.89 31.08
CA VAL A 236 -1.78 10.55 30.78
C VAL A 236 -3.22 10.58 30.25
N ASN A 237 -3.99 11.61 30.58
CA ASN A 237 -5.39 11.74 30.23
C ASN A 237 -5.56 12.39 28.85
N GLY A 238 -5.78 11.55 27.84
CA GLY A 238 -6.13 11.97 26.49
C GLY A 238 -5.77 10.96 25.41
N THR A 239 -6.13 11.26 24.17
CA THR A 239 -6.21 10.29 23.07
C THR A 239 -4.98 10.30 22.16
N ALA A 240 -3.88 10.93 22.61
CA ALA A 240 -2.73 11.23 21.77
C ALA A 240 -2.10 10.00 21.10
N VAL A 241 -2.09 8.83 21.77
CA VAL A 241 -1.55 7.60 21.19
C VAL A 241 -2.46 7.11 20.08
N SER A 242 -3.76 7.02 20.36
CA SER A 242 -4.79 6.59 19.42
C SER A 242 -4.81 7.49 18.18
N ALA A 243 -4.86 8.81 18.38
CA ALA A 243 -4.89 9.80 17.31
C ALA A 243 -3.61 9.77 16.46
N ALA A 244 -2.44 9.66 17.10
CA ALA A 244 -1.15 9.55 16.41
C ALA A 244 -1.06 8.28 15.56
N VAL A 245 -1.34 7.11 16.15
CA VAL A 245 -1.26 5.82 15.45
C VAL A 245 -2.28 5.74 14.32
N ALA A 246 -3.51 6.22 14.54
CA ALA A 246 -4.54 6.31 13.51
C ALA A 246 -4.12 7.23 12.35
N SER A 247 -3.54 8.40 12.65
CA SER A 247 -3.09 9.36 11.64
C SER A 247 -2.01 8.77 10.73
N LEU A 248 -1.08 7.99 11.28
CA LEU A 248 -0.05 7.30 10.50
C LEU A 248 -0.65 6.21 9.58
N ALA A 249 -1.62 5.43 10.08
CA ALA A 249 -2.32 4.43 9.26
C ALA A 249 -3.15 5.09 8.15
N LEU A 250 -3.86 6.17 8.47
CA LEU A 250 -4.64 6.92 7.49
C LEU A 250 -3.74 7.51 6.40
N HIS A 251 -2.58 8.04 6.76
CA HIS A 251 -1.61 8.53 5.78
C HIS A 251 -1.19 7.43 4.79
N ASP A 252 -0.85 6.24 5.28
CA ASP A 252 -0.49 5.12 4.42
C ASP A 252 -1.66 4.66 3.53
N LEU A 253 -2.88 4.67 4.05
CA LEU A 253 -4.07 4.31 3.26
C LEU A 253 -4.39 5.31 2.16
N ASN A 254 -4.19 6.61 2.40
CA ASN A 254 -4.32 7.61 1.34
C ASN A 254 -3.32 7.34 0.20
N ASN A 255 -2.07 7.01 0.55
CA ASN A 255 -1.05 6.64 -0.44
C ASN A 255 -1.43 5.35 -1.19
N LEU A 256 -1.96 4.33 -0.50
CA LEU A 256 -2.38 3.07 -1.12
C LEU A 256 -3.65 3.23 -1.97
N LEU A 257 -4.57 4.12 -1.62
CA LEU A 257 -5.72 4.44 -2.46
C LEU A 257 -5.29 5.12 -3.77
N ALA A 258 -4.36 6.08 -3.70
CA ALA A 258 -3.75 6.69 -4.87
C ALA A 258 -3.02 5.65 -5.72
N PHE A 259 -2.23 4.77 -5.09
CA PHE A 259 -1.53 3.70 -5.81
C PHE A 259 -2.51 2.70 -6.44
N GLY A 260 -3.61 2.36 -5.76
CA GLY A 260 -4.67 1.52 -6.31
C GLY A 260 -5.27 2.06 -7.60
N GLN A 261 -5.38 3.39 -7.76
CA GLN A 261 -5.81 4.01 -9.02
C GLN A 261 -4.76 3.86 -10.13
N VAL A 262 -3.47 4.03 -9.82
CA VAL A 262 -2.37 3.77 -10.77
C VAL A 262 -2.38 2.31 -11.22
N LEU A 263 -2.53 1.37 -10.29
CA LEU A 263 -2.61 -0.06 -10.59
C LEU A 263 -3.85 -0.40 -11.44
N ALA A 264 -4.99 0.25 -11.19
CA ALA A 264 -6.18 0.09 -12.01
C ALA A 264 -5.96 0.58 -13.45
N ALA A 265 -5.29 1.72 -13.65
CA ALA A 265 -4.93 2.22 -14.98
C ALA A 265 -4.00 1.24 -15.72
N MET A 266 -2.96 0.73 -15.04
CA MET A 266 -2.10 -0.33 -15.58
C MET A 266 -2.91 -1.60 -15.94
N GLY A 267 -3.90 -1.96 -15.10
CA GLY A 267 -4.78 -3.10 -15.31
C GLY A 267 -5.67 -2.95 -16.55
N VAL A 268 -6.17 -1.75 -16.82
CA VAL A 268 -6.90 -1.42 -18.06
C VAL A 268 -6.02 -1.71 -19.27
N GLU A 269 -4.76 -1.29 -19.26
CA GLU A 269 -3.83 -1.55 -20.38
C GLU A 269 -3.48 -3.04 -20.50
N ALA A 270 -3.17 -3.72 -19.39
CA ALA A 270 -2.79 -5.12 -19.38
C ALA A 270 -3.93 -6.04 -19.91
N ILE A 271 -5.18 -5.69 -19.63
CA ILE A 271 -6.36 -6.44 -20.10
C ILE A 271 -6.83 -6.01 -21.51
N LEU A 272 -6.18 -5.03 -22.16
CA LEU A 272 -6.65 -4.38 -23.39
C LEU A 272 -8.08 -3.84 -23.23
N GLY A 273 -8.33 -3.14 -22.11
CA GLY A 273 -9.61 -2.55 -21.75
C GLY A 273 -9.95 -1.28 -22.52
N THR A 274 -11.06 -0.65 -22.13
CA THR A 274 -11.51 0.64 -22.69
C THR A 274 -11.49 1.74 -21.64
N ALA A 275 -11.02 2.92 -22.04
CA ALA A 275 -11.08 4.13 -21.25
C ALA A 275 -12.50 4.71 -21.14
N GLU A 276 -13.47 4.18 -21.91
CA GLU A 276 -14.83 4.69 -21.95
C GLU A 276 -15.50 4.76 -20.56
N SER A 277 -15.16 3.81 -19.69
CA SER A 277 -15.66 3.69 -18.33
C SER A 277 -15.32 4.90 -17.44
N PHE A 278 -14.34 5.70 -17.83
CA PHE A 278 -13.79 6.82 -17.05
C PHE A 278 -14.14 8.19 -17.65
N PHE A 279 -14.96 8.27 -18.71
CA PHE A 279 -15.32 9.55 -19.31
C PHE A 279 -16.14 10.43 -18.36
N PRO A 280 -15.91 11.77 -18.36
CA PRO A 280 -16.57 12.70 -17.43
C PRO A 280 -18.09 12.60 -17.41
N PHE A 281 -18.72 12.39 -18.57
CA PHE A 281 -20.18 12.25 -18.68
C PHE A 281 -20.77 11.24 -17.68
N ILE A 282 -20.12 10.08 -17.49
CA ILE A 282 -20.60 9.01 -16.59
C ILE A 282 -20.61 9.48 -15.14
N SER A 283 -19.55 10.17 -14.71
CA SER A 283 -19.46 10.77 -13.39
C SER A 283 -20.30 12.04 -13.24
N ASP A 284 -20.54 12.81 -14.30
CA ASP A 284 -21.34 14.04 -14.23
C ASP A 284 -22.84 13.74 -14.07
N VAL A 285 -23.33 12.65 -14.68
CA VAL A 285 -24.74 12.22 -14.50
C VAL A 285 -24.99 11.48 -13.18
N ARG A 286 -23.92 11.04 -12.49
CA ARG A 286 -23.98 10.48 -11.12
C ARG A 286 -22.86 11.10 -10.26
N PRO A 287 -23.05 12.36 -9.79
CA PRO A 287 -21.98 13.25 -9.35
C PRO A 287 -21.50 13.00 -7.91
N HIS A 288 -21.17 11.76 -7.56
CA HIS A 288 -20.39 11.49 -6.35
C HIS A 288 -18.97 12.05 -6.54
N ARG A 289 -18.48 12.82 -5.57
CA ARG A 289 -17.19 13.51 -5.67
C ARG A 289 -16.06 12.53 -5.89
N GLY A 290 -16.01 11.47 -5.07
CA GLY A 290 -14.95 10.47 -5.17
C GLY A 290 -15.01 9.68 -6.47
N GLN A 291 -16.21 9.38 -6.98
CA GLN A 291 -16.36 8.72 -8.28
C GLN A 291 -15.78 9.59 -9.40
N LYS A 292 -16.07 10.89 -9.39
CA LYS A 292 -15.57 11.84 -10.39
C LYS A 292 -14.05 11.98 -10.34
N GLU A 293 -13.49 12.08 -9.14
CA GLU A 293 -12.04 12.22 -8.94
C GLU A 293 -11.28 10.96 -9.40
N VAL A 294 -11.73 9.77 -8.98
CA VAL A 294 -11.12 8.50 -9.40
C VAL A 294 -11.21 8.30 -10.91
N ALA A 295 -12.36 8.60 -11.53
CA ALA A 295 -12.51 8.51 -12.98
C ALA A 295 -11.56 9.46 -13.72
N GLY A 296 -11.50 10.73 -13.29
CA GLY A 296 -10.62 11.73 -13.89
C GLY A 296 -9.14 11.35 -13.80
N ASN A 297 -8.69 10.86 -12.64
CA ASN A 297 -7.32 10.41 -12.43
C ASN A 297 -6.96 9.24 -13.36
N ILE A 298 -7.78 8.18 -13.39
CA ILE A 298 -7.51 7.00 -14.21
C ILE A 298 -7.52 7.36 -15.71
N LEU A 299 -8.48 8.19 -16.15
CA LEU A 299 -8.55 8.62 -17.54
C LEU A 299 -7.27 9.38 -17.96
N ALA A 300 -6.80 10.30 -17.13
CA ALA A 300 -5.58 11.04 -17.41
C ALA A 300 -4.33 10.15 -17.38
N MET A 301 -4.28 9.17 -16.47
CA MET A 301 -3.19 8.19 -16.37
C MET A 301 -3.07 7.29 -17.61
N LEU A 302 -4.17 7.06 -18.34
CA LEU A 302 -4.21 6.30 -19.59
C LEU A 302 -3.75 7.10 -20.82
N SER A 303 -3.46 8.39 -20.67
CA SER A 303 -3.01 9.24 -21.78
C SER A 303 -1.78 8.67 -22.49
N GLY A 304 -1.83 8.60 -23.81
CA GLY A 304 -0.76 8.09 -24.67
C GLY A 304 -0.67 6.56 -24.81
N THR A 305 -1.56 5.80 -24.18
CA THR A 305 -1.59 4.33 -24.33
C THR A 305 -1.86 3.91 -25.79
N LYS A 306 -1.22 2.82 -26.20
CA LYS A 306 -1.51 2.08 -27.44
C LYS A 306 -2.11 0.69 -27.18
N LEU A 307 -2.31 0.34 -25.91
CA LEU A 307 -2.87 -0.95 -25.49
C LEU A 307 -4.36 -0.83 -25.16
N ALA A 308 -4.75 0.19 -24.41
CA ALA A 308 -6.16 0.44 -24.11
C ALA A 308 -6.85 1.21 -25.26
N SER A 309 -8.15 1.01 -25.40
CA SER A 309 -8.99 1.67 -26.41
C SER A 309 -9.76 2.87 -25.82
N GLY A 310 -10.35 3.71 -26.68
CA GLY A 310 -11.28 4.76 -26.27
C GLY A 310 -10.67 6.07 -25.74
N VAL A 311 -9.35 6.15 -25.50
CA VAL A 311 -8.68 7.35 -24.91
C VAL A 311 -8.80 8.63 -25.76
N ALA A 312 -9.05 8.51 -27.07
CA ALA A 312 -9.17 9.64 -28.01
C ALA A 312 -10.47 9.64 -28.83
N GLY A 313 -11.54 9.02 -28.32
CA GLY A 313 -12.79 8.86 -29.09
C GLY A 313 -12.67 7.92 -30.29
N SER A 314 -11.55 7.21 -30.42
CA SER A 314 -11.40 6.08 -31.32
C SER A 314 -12.37 4.99 -30.87
N SER A 315 -13.38 4.71 -31.72
CA SER A 315 -14.32 3.62 -31.51
C SER A 315 -13.55 2.32 -31.22
N PRO A 316 -14.02 1.47 -30.29
CA PRO A 316 -13.45 0.14 -30.13
C PRO A 316 -13.39 -0.51 -31.52
N ALA A 317 -12.19 -0.91 -31.98
CA ALA A 317 -12.06 -1.68 -33.21
C ALA A 317 -13.05 -2.85 -33.11
N ALA A 318 -13.83 -3.11 -34.18
CA ALA A 318 -14.93 -4.08 -34.20
C ALA A 318 -14.59 -5.35 -33.39
N ALA A 319 -15.05 -5.38 -32.14
CA ALA A 319 -14.47 -6.29 -31.16
C ALA A 319 -15.09 -7.68 -31.35
N THR A 320 -14.28 -8.64 -31.78
CA THR A 320 -14.64 -10.05 -31.62
C THR A 320 -14.45 -10.45 -30.16
N GLY A 321 -15.53 -10.81 -29.47
CA GLY A 321 -15.50 -11.23 -28.06
C GLY A 321 -16.43 -10.42 -27.16
N LEU A 322 -16.09 -10.33 -25.86
CA LEU A 322 -16.91 -9.64 -24.86
C LEU A 322 -16.90 -8.12 -25.12
N PHE A 323 -18.07 -7.54 -25.36
CA PHE A 323 -18.23 -6.13 -25.71
C PHE A 323 -17.86 -5.15 -24.59
N GLN A 324 -18.04 -5.54 -23.33
CA GLN A 324 -17.78 -4.68 -22.17
C GLN A 324 -16.71 -5.29 -21.26
N ASP A 325 -15.87 -4.45 -20.68
CA ASP A 325 -14.98 -4.86 -19.59
C ASP A 325 -15.79 -5.37 -18.38
N ARG A 326 -15.21 -6.28 -17.61
CA ARG A 326 -15.80 -6.78 -16.36
C ARG A 326 -15.72 -5.71 -15.26
N TYR A 327 -16.48 -5.93 -14.18
CA TYR A 327 -16.67 -4.93 -13.13
C TYR A 327 -15.36 -4.56 -12.40
N SER A 328 -14.47 -5.54 -12.22
CA SER A 328 -13.09 -5.37 -11.73
C SER A 328 -12.35 -4.18 -12.35
N VAL A 329 -12.64 -3.84 -13.61
CA VAL A 329 -12.03 -2.73 -14.36
C VAL A 329 -13.05 -1.60 -14.59
N ARG A 330 -14.23 -1.93 -15.11
CA ARG A 330 -15.24 -0.94 -15.54
C ARG A 330 -15.86 -0.14 -14.41
N THR A 331 -15.99 -0.72 -13.22
CA THR A 331 -16.67 -0.08 -12.09
C THR A 331 -15.71 0.51 -11.05
N VAL A 332 -14.41 0.64 -11.37
CA VAL A 332 -13.39 1.14 -10.43
C VAL A 332 -13.78 2.51 -9.84
N PRO A 333 -14.27 3.51 -10.61
CA PRO A 333 -14.65 4.80 -10.03
C PRO A 333 -15.83 4.69 -9.06
N GLN A 334 -16.83 3.86 -9.39
CA GLN A 334 -17.99 3.63 -8.53
C GLN A 334 -17.64 2.82 -7.28
N TRP A 335 -16.61 1.97 -7.37
CA TRP A 335 -16.12 1.15 -6.28
C TRP A 335 -15.25 1.96 -5.31
N LEU A 336 -14.21 2.64 -5.80
CA LEU A 336 -13.27 3.38 -4.96
C LEU A 336 -13.78 4.76 -4.53
N GLY A 337 -14.70 5.37 -5.29
CA GLY A 337 -15.20 6.72 -5.03
C GLY A 337 -15.76 6.92 -3.62
N PRO A 338 -16.69 6.07 -3.14
CA PRO A 338 -17.20 6.17 -1.77
C PRO A 338 -16.11 6.02 -0.70
N PHE A 339 -15.11 5.16 -0.94
CA PHE A 339 -14.02 4.95 0.02
C PHE A 339 -13.03 6.12 0.05
N LEU A 340 -12.84 6.82 -1.08
CA LEU A 340 -12.13 8.10 -1.09
C LEU A 340 -12.86 9.12 -0.21
N GLU A 341 -14.18 9.24 -0.34
CA GLU A 341 -15.00 10.13 0.49
C GLU A 341 -14.92 9.75 1.99
N ASP A 342 -14.90 8.46 2.32
CA ASP A 342 -14.69 7.99 3.70
C ASP A 342 -13.30 8.35 4.25
N LEU A 343 -12.23 8.21 3.45
CA LEU A 343 -10.88 8.59 3.89
C LEU A 343 -10.74 10.10 4.09
N MET A 344 -11.45 10.91 3.28
CA MET A 344 -11.52 12.36 3.48
C MET A 344 -12.20 12.73 4.80
N LEU A 345 -13.32 12.08 5.12
CA LEU A 345 -13.98 12.26 6.42
C LEU A 345 -13.09 11.80 7.57
N ALA A 346 -12.41 10.67 7.43
CA ALA A 346 -11.47 10.18 8.43
C ALA A 346 -10.32 11.19 8.66
N HIS A 347 -9.83 11.83 7.59
CA HIS A 347 -8.81 12.87 7.67
C HIS A 347 -9.28 14.08 8.46
N GLU A 348 -10.49 14.55 8.21
CA GLU A 348 -11.09 15.65 8.96
C GLU A 348 -11.23 15.31 10.45
N GLN A 349 -11.79 14.13 10.75
CA GLN A 349 -11.99 13.65 12.13
C GLN A 349 -10.67 13.57 12.91
N LEU A 350 -9.63 12.98 12.32
CA LEU A 350 -8.32 12.88 12.96
C LEU A 350 -7.59 14.23 13.06
N SER A 351 -7.78 15.13 12.09
CA SER A 351 -7.22 16.48 12.14
C SER A 351 -7.82 17.29 13.29
N ILE A 352 -9.13 17.17 13.52
CA ILE A 352 -9.82 17.78 14.66
C ILE A 352 -9.29 17.18 15.97
N GLU A 353 -9.20 15.85 16.08
CA GLU A 353 -8.72 15.16 17.28
C GLU A 353 -7.29 15.59 17.66
N CYS A 354 -6.37 15.63 16.69
CA CYS A 354 -4.97 16.01 16.91
C CYS A 354 -4.80 17.47 17.39
N ASN A 355 -5.82 18.30 17.17
CA ASN A 355 -5.86 19.72 17.55
C ASN A 355 -6.90 20.02 18.66
N SER A 356 -7.36 19.00 19.37
CA SER A 356 -8.36 19.13 20.45
C SER A 356 -7.73 19.06 21.84
N THR A 357 -8.40 19.62 22.85
CA THR A 357 -8.06 19.31 24.25
C THR A 357 -8.83 18.07 24.67
N THR A 358 -8.14 16.94 24.75
CA THR A 358 -8.71 15.63 25.06
C THR A 358 -8.53 15.22 26.53
N ASP A 359 -8.43 16.21 27.43
CA ASP A 359 -8.06 16.05 28.84
C ASP A 359 -9.29 16.22 29.76
N ASN A 360 -9.17 15.82 31.03
CA ASN A 360 -10.15 16.08 32.07
C ASN A 360 -9.48 16.19 33.45
N PRO A 361 -9.88 17.16 34.30
CA PRO A 361 -10.81 18.25 34.01
C PRO A 361 -10.21 19.34 33.12
N LEU A 362 -11.08 20.11 32.46
CA LEU A 362 -10.72 21.23 31.60
C LEU A 362 -10.66 22.53 32.40
N ILE A 363 -9.58 23.28 32.21
CA ILE A 363 -9.33 24.54 32.90
C ILE A 363 -9.70 25.70 31.99
N ASP A 364 -10.77 26.42 32.33
CA ASP A 364 -11.19 27.65 31.66
C ASP A 364 -10.75 28.85 32.49
N ALA A 365 -9.48 29.24 32.33
CA ALA A 365 -8.90 30.35 33.09
C ALA A 365 -9.56 31.70 32.75
N GLN A 366 -10.08 31.87 31.54
CA GLN A 366 -10.76 33.11 31.13
C GLN A 366 -12.20 33.18 31.65
N GLY A 367 -12.93 32.07 31.59
CA GLY A 367 -14.26 31.96 32.18
C GLY A 367 -14.26 31.79 33.70
N GLY A 368 -13.08 31.58 34.30
CA GLY A 368 -12.90 31.52 35.75
C GLY A 368 -13.46 30.25 36.38
N THR A 369 -13.44 29.11 35.67
CA THR A 369 -14.02 27.85 36.18
C THR A 369 -13.30 26.60 35.69
N ILE A 370 -13.62 25.45 36.30
CA ILE A 370 -13.12 24.12 35.92
C ILE A 370 -14.31 23.26 35.50
N TYR A 371 -14.24 22.68 34.30
CA TYR A 371 -15.27 21.80 33.78
C TYR A 371 -14.85 20.33 33.83
N HIS A 372 -15.75 19.47 34.28
CA HIS A 372 -15.60 18.02 34.27
C HIS A 372 -16.39 17.45 33.09
N GLY A 373 -15.72 16.70 32.21
CA GLY A 373 -16.31 16.18 30.98
C GLY A 373 -15.63 14.91 30.49
N GLY A 374 -16.00 14.50 29.28
CA GLY A 374 -15.57 13.24 28.67
C GLY A 374 -14.68 13.38 27.44
N ASN A 375 -13.96 14.51 27.28
CA ASN A 375 -13.14 14.79 26.08
C ASN A 375 -12.00 13.77 25.85
N PHE A 376 -11.74 12.91 26.82
CA PHE A 376 -10.79 11.81 26.72
C PHE A 376 -11.33 10.58 25.92
N GLN A 377 -12.61 10.60 25.53
CA GLN A 377 -13.28 9.49 24.86
C GLN A 377 -13.03 9.52 23.35
N ALA A 378 -12.27 8.55 22.82
CA ALA A 378 -11.74 8.59 21.46
C ALA A 378 -12.64 7.95 20.38
N VAL A 379 -13.97 7.94 20.54
CA VAL A 379 -14.87 7.26 19.58
C VAL A 379 -14.77 7.87 18.17
N ALA A 380 -14.50 9.17 18.05
CA ALA A 380 -14.24 9.81 16.75
C ALA A 380 -13.05 9.17 16.01
N VAL A 381 -11.96 8.85 16.73
CA VAL A 381 -10.79 8.14 16.20
C VAL A 381 -11.17 6.73 15.75
N THR A 382 -11.96 6.01 16.55
CA THR A 382 -12.45 4.67 16.18
C THR A 382 -13.28 4.72 14.90
N CYS A 383 -14.24 5.64 14.81
CA CYS A 383 -15.06 5.82 13.62
C CYS A 383 -14.22 6.12 12.38
N ALA A 384 -13.22 7.00 12.50
CA ALA A 384 -12.31 7.37 11.40
C ALA A 384 -11.46 6.18 10.93
N ILE A 385 -10.91 5.40 11.86
CA ILE A 385 -9.95 4.35 11.50
C ILE A 385 -10.63 3.05 11.06
N GLU A 386 -11.83 2.76 11.54
CA GLU A 386 -12.61 1.60 11.06
C GLU A 386 -13.10 1.77 9.63
N LYS A 387 -13.64 2.94 9.25
CA LYS A 387 -13.98 3.21 7.85
C LYS A 387 -12.75 3.16 6.94
N SER A 388 -11.61 3.64 7.44
CA SER A 388 -10.33 3.55 6.72
C SER A 388 -9.90 2.09 6.50
N ARG A 389 -10.09 1.22 7.49
CA ARG A 389 -9.81 -0.22 7.36
C ARG A 389 -10.74 -0.91 6.37
N ILE A 390 -12.01 -0.51 6.30
CA ILE A 390 -12.94 -0.99 5.27
C ILE A 390 -12.49 -0.53 3.88
N ALA A 391 -12.03 0.73 3.73
CA ALA A 391 -11.46 1.21 2.47
C ALA A 391 -10.25 0.36 2.04
N ALA A 392 -9.37 -0.02 2.97
CA ALA A 392 -8.25 -0.93 2.68
C ALA A 392 -8.73 -2.26 2.09
N GLN A 393 -9.74 -2.86 2.71
CA GLN A 393 -10.36 -4.10 2.24
C GLN A 393 -10.96 -3.94 0.84
N ALA A 394 -11.64 -2.82 0.57
CA ALA A 394 -12.23 -2.57 -0.73
C ALA A 394 -11.18 -2.43 -1.83
N ILE A 395 -10.07 -1.73 -1.57
CA ILE A 395 -8.94 -1.65 -2.51
C ILE A 395 -8.38 -3.06 -2.73
N GLY A 396 -8.11 -3.81 -1.67
CA GLY A 396 -7.62 -5.19 -1.77
C GLY A 396 -8.55 -6.07 -2.61
N ARG A 397 -9.87 -5.96 -2.43
CA ARG A 397 -10.86 -6.74 -3.17
C ARG A 397 -10.84 -6.44 -4.66
N MET A 398 -10.66 -5.17 -5.02
CA MET A 398 -10.48 -4.75 -6.40
C MET A 398 -9.20 -5.34 -6.99
N LEU A 399 -8.05 -5.18 -6.31
CA LEU A 399 -6.76 -5.68 -6.77
C LEU A 399 -6.77 -7.21 -6.94
N PHE A 400 -7.37 -7.93 -5.99
CA PHE A 400 -7.55 -9.38 -6.07
C PHE A 400 -8.36 -9.78 -7.30
N ALA A 401 -9.52 -9.16 -7.53
CA ALA A 401 -10.37 -9.47 -8.68
C ALA A 401 -9.67 -9.16 -10.02
N GLN A 402 -8.97 -8.04 -10.11
CA GLN A 402 -8.20 -7.67 -11.31
C GLN A 402 -7.01 -8.61 -11.55
N CYS A 403 -6.31 -9.02 -10.49
CA CYS A 403 -5.23 -10.00 -10.57
C CYS A 403 -5.74 -11.35 -11.07
N THR A 404 -6.79 -11.90 -10.46
CA THR A 404 -7.39 -13.19 -10.88
C THR A 404 -7.85 -13.14 -12.33
N GLU A 405 -8.49 -12.05 -12.77
CA GLU A 405 -8.91 -11.89 -14.16
C GLU A 405 -7.72 -11.86 -15.14
N LEU A 406 -6.62 -11.22 -14.77
CA LEU A 406 -5.42 -11.12 -15.61
C LEU A 406 -4.65 -12.45 -15.69
N LEU A 407 -4.61 -13.23 -14.62
CA LEU A 407 -3.93 -14.54 -14.58
C LEU A 407 -4.72 -15.65 -15.29
N ASN A 408 -6.02 -15.47 -15.51
CA ASN A 408 -6.90 -16.47 -16.12
C ASN A 408 -7.02 -16.27 -17.65
N PRO A 409 -6.58 -17.25 -18.47
CA PRO A 409 -6.59 -17.15 -19.93
C PRO A 409 -8.00 -16.98 -20.53
N ASN A 410 -9.04 -17.42 -19.81
CA ASN A 410 -10.43 -17.27 -20.26
C ASN A 410 -10.94 -15.83 -20.15
N THR A 411 -10.27 -14.99 -19.37
CA THR A 411 -10.71 -13.62 -19.08
C THR A 411 -9.69 -12.57 -19.50
N ASN A 412 -8.42 -12.94 -19.66
CA ASN A 412 -7.31 -12.02 -19.90
C ASN A 412 -7.05 -11.60 -21.35
N ARG A 413 -7.93 -11.96 -22.29
CA ARG A 413 -7.86 -11.57 -23.72
C ARG A 413 -6.54 -11.97 -24.40
N GLY A 414 -6.14 -13.24 -24.28
CA GLY A 414 -5.06 -13.84 -25.09
C GLY A 414 -3.66 -13.80 -24.46
N LEU A 415 -3.56 -13.42 -23.19
CA LEU A 415 -2.34 -13.69 -22.44
C LEU A 415 -2.29 -15.19 -22.06
N PRO A 416 -1.08 -15.77 -21.91
CA PRO A 416 -0.93 -17.16 -21.51
C PRO A 416 -1.38 -17.39 -20.06
N PRO A 417 -1.72 -18.64 -19.67
CA PRO A 417 -2.14 -18.98 -18.32
C PRO A 417 -1.07 -18.59 -17.29
N SER A 418 -1.48 -17.94 -16.21
CA SER A 418 -0.56 -17.52 -15.14
C SER A 418 0.63 -16.66 -15.63
N LEU A 419 0.50 -16.02 -16.80
CA LEU A 419 1.48 -15.13 -17.42
C LEU A 419 2.87 -15.76 -17.65
N CYS A 420 2.93 -17.05 -18.01
CA CYS A 420 4.18 -17.67 -18.41
C CYS A 420 4.72 -17.06 -19.72
N ALA A 421 6.04 -16.84 -19.79
CA ALA A 421 6.71 -16.38 -21.01
C ALA A 421 7.17 -17.54 -21.91
N ASP A 422 7.24 -18.74 -21.34
CA ASP A 422 7.60 -20.02 -21.94
C ASP A 422 6.39 -20.97 -22.02
N ASP A 423 6.63 -22.24 -22.32
CA ASP A 423 5.57 -23.20 -22.62
C ASP A 423 4.65 -23.48 -21.39
N PRO A 424 3.33 -23.32 -21.54
CA PRO A 424 2.36 -23.53 -20.46
C PRO A 424 2.40 -24.92 -19.81
N SER A 425 2.83 -25.96 -20.52
CA SER A 425 2.88 -27.32 -19.99
C SER A 425 3.87 -27.51 -18.84
N THR A 426 4.90 -26.66 -18.75
CA THR A 426 5.96 -26.76 -17.74
C THR A 426 6.16 -25.48 -16.93
N SER A 427 5.48 -24.39 -17.28
CA SER A 427 5.63 -23.09 -16.61
C SER A 427 4.35 -22.60 -15.97
N PHE A 428 4.39 -22.47 -14.64
CA PHE A 428 3.24 -22.02 -13.84
C PHE A 428 3.41 -20.60 -13.26
N THR A 429 4.56 -19.95 -13.50
CA THR A 429 4.90 -18.55 -13.19
C THR A 429 4.13 -17.90 -12.02
N MET A 430 2.93 -17.33 -12.24
CA MET A 430 2.15 -16.62 -11.21
C MET A 430 1.13 -17.48 -10.44
N LYS A 431 1.11 -18.80 -10.58
CA LYS A 431 0.13 -19.65 -9.88
C LYS A 431 0.26 -19.57 -8.36
N GLY A 432 1.49 -19.55 -7.84
CA GLY A 432 1.73 -19.33 -6.40
C GLY A 432 1.36 -17.92 -5.95
N VAL A 433 1.51 -16.93 -6.83
CA VAL A 433 1.09 -15.54 -6.59
C VAL A 433 -0.43 -15.44 -6.44
N ASP A 434 -1.21 -16.12 -7.28
CA ASP A 434 -2.68 -16.16 -7.17
C ASP A 434 -3.14 -16.71 -5.81
N ILE A 435 -2.50 -17.80 -5.35
CA ILE A 435 -2.76 -18.39 -4.02
C ILE A 435 -2.43 -17.40 -2.90
N ASN A 436 -1.29 -16.72 -2.98
CA ASN A 436 -0.90 -15.71 -2.01
C ASN A 436 -1.88 -14.53 -1.98
N MET A 437 -2.29 -14.03 -3.14
CA MET A 437 -3.29 -12.96 -3.24
C MET A 437 -4.63 -13.35 -2.60
N ALA A 438 -5.05 -14.61 -2.73
CA ALA A 438 -6.24 -15.13 -2.06
C ALA A 438 -6.08 -15.19 -0.53
N ALA A 439 -4.91 -15.61 -0.03
CA ALA A 439 -4.59 -15.62 1.40
C ALA A 439 -4.59 -14.19 1.99
N TYR A 440 -3.87 -13.25 1.34
CA TYR A 440 -3.81 -11.85 1.76
C TYR A 440 -5.20 -11.21 1.79
N MET A 441 -6.01 -11.43 0.74
CA MET A 441 -7.37 -10.90 0.68
C MET A 441 -8.28 -11.49 1.76
N SER A 442 -8.12 -12.78 2.08
CA SER A 442 -8.93 -13.44 3.11
C SER A 442 -8.63 -12.88 4.50
N GLU A 443 -7.35 -12.70 4.83
CA GLU A 443 -6.93 -12.10 6.09
C GLU A 443 -7.35 -10.61 6.17
N LEU A 444 -7.15 -9.85 5.09
CA LEU A 444 -7.58 -8.46 5.01
C LEU A 444 -9.10 -8.31 5.18
N SER A 445 -9.88 -9.24 4.63
CA SER A 445 -11.35 -9.27 4.82
C SER A 445 -11.74 -9.56 6.25
N PHE A 446 -11.03 -10.46 6.94
CA PHE A 446 -11.26 -10.71 8.37
C PHE A 446 -10.95 -9.47 9.23
N LEU A 447 -9.86 -8.76 8.93
CA LEU A 447 -9.48 -7.54 9.65
C LEU A 447 -10.49 -6.39 9.47
N ALA A 448 -11.28 -6.40 8.40
CA ALA A 448 -12.30 -5.37 8.15
C ALA A 448 -13.46 -5.38 9.17
N ASN A 449 -13.56 -6.41 10.01
CA ASN A 449 -14.53 -6.43 11.10
C ASN A 449 -14.30 -5.26 12.08
N PRO A 450 -15.38 -4.67 12.62
CA PRO A 450 -15.27 -3.62 13.63
C PRO A 450 -14.66 -4.15 14.93
N VAL A 451 -13.97 -3.27 15.65
CA VAL A 451 -13.45 -3.51 17.00
C VAL A 451 -14.42 -2.93 18.04
N HIS A 452 -15.10 -1.82 17.74
CA HIS A 452 -15.94 -1.10 18.70
C HIS A 452 -17.11 -1.92 19.28
N ASN A 453 -17.60 -2.94 18.57
CA ASN A 453 -18.65 -3.85 19.05
C ASN A 453 -18.15 -4.84 20.13
N HIS A 454 -16.86 -4.83 20.44
CA HIS A 454 -16.24 -5.67 21.47
C HIS A 454 -15.96 -4.94 22.78
N VAL A 455 -16.53 -3.74 22.98
CA VAL A 455 -16.43 -2.97 24.23
C VAL A 455 -16.83 -3.80 25.44
N GLN A 456 -15.99 -3.76 26.47
CA GLN A 456 -16.21 -4.43 27.75
C GLN A 456 -16.41 -3.41 28.86
N ASN A 457 -17.16 -3.79 29.90
CA ASN A 457 -17.27 -3.00 31.10
C ASN A 457 -15.96 -3.10 31.91
N ALA A 458 -15.30 -1.96 32.12
CA ALA A 458 -13.98 -1.88 32.75
C ALA A 458 -13.94 -0.93 33.94
N GLU A 459 -12.85 -1.01 34.73
CA GLU A 459 -12.53 -0.10 35.82
C GLU A 459 -13.70 0.07 36.82
N MET A 460 -14.01 -1.02 37.53
CA MET A 460 -15.07 -1.06 38.56
C MET A 460 -16.48 -0.67 38.08
N GLY A 461 -16.74 -0.71 36.77
CA GLY A 461 -18.04 -0.33 36.21
C GLY A 461 -18.11 1.11 35.69
N ASN A 462 -17.09 1.93 35.97
CA ASN A 462 -17.07 3.34 35.58
C ASN A 462 -16.82 3.52 34.07
N GLN A 463 -15.97 2.68 33.46
CA GLN A 463 -15.64 2.74 32.05
C GLN A 463 -16.46 1.75 31.22
N ALA A 464 -17.78 1.74 31.45
CA ALA A 464 -18.73 0.86 30.77
C ALA A 464 -18.83 1.12 29.26
N LEU A 465 -18.48 2.33 28.83
CA LEU A 465 -18.32 2.71 27.42
C LEU A 465 -16.89 3.19 27.19
N ASN A 466 -16.24 2.63 26.17
CA ASN A 466 -14.88 2.95 25.79
C ASN A 466 -14.72 2.81 24.27
N SER A 467 -13.73 3.50 23.69
CA SER A 467 -13.64 3.62 22.23
C SER A 467 -12.87 2.49 21.57
N LEU A 468 -11.94 1.85 22.28
CA LEU A 468 -10.99 0.87 21.75
C LEU A 468 -10.14 1.41 20.57
N ALA A 469 -9.98 2.73 20.48
CA ALA A 469 -9.38 3.41 19.33
C ALA A 469 -7.96 2.92 19.00
N LEU A 470 -7.08 2.76 20.01
CA LEU A 470 -5.73 2.25 19.78
C LEU A 470 -5.73 0.81 19.22
N ILE A 471 -6.66 -0.03 19.66
CA ILE A 471 -6.77 -1.41 19.15
C ILE A 471 -7.22 -1.38 17.68
N SER A 472 -8.23 -0.58 17.36
CA SER A 472 -8.71 -0.41 15.99
C SER A 472 -7.62 0.17 15.08
N ALA A 473 -6.85 1.14 15.55
CA ALA A 473 -5.73 1.72 14.80
C ALA A 473 -4.62 0.68 14.53
N ARG A 474 -4.29 -0.15 15.52
CA ARG A 474 -3.31 -1.25 15.37
C ARG A 474 -3.70 -2.25 14.28
N TYR A 475 -4.95 -2.72 14.27
CA TYR A 475 -5.41 -3.64 13.22
C TYR A 475 -5.49 -2.98 11.84
N THR A 476 -5.65 -1.66 11.80
CA THR A 476 -5.62 -0.91 10.54
C THR A 476 -4.20 -0.82 9.97
N HIS A 477 -3.16 -0.75 10.80
CA HIS A 477 -1.78 -0.91 10.34
C HIS A 477 -1.50 -2.30 9.76
N THR A 478 -2.04 -3.36 10.37
CA THR A 478 -1.95 -4.72 9.78
C THR A 478 -2.68 -4.79 8.43
N ALA A 479 -3.84 -4.14 8.30
CA ALA A 479 -4.54 -4.05 7.02
C ALA A 479 -3.73 -3.29 5.95
N VAL A 480 -3.04 -2.20 6.33
CA VAL A 480 -2.09 -1.46 5.47
C VAL A 480 -0.96 -2.36 4.98
N GLU A 481 -0.41 -3.20 5.85
CA GLU A 481 0.67 -4.14 5.51
C GLU A 481 0.20 -5.16 4.46
N LEU A 482 -0.95 -5.82 4.70
CA LEU A 482 -1.53 -6.77 3.75
C LEU A 482 -1.85 -6.11 2.41
N LEU A 483 -2.45 -4.92 2.42
CA LEU A 483 -2.72 -4.18 1.19
C LEU A 483 -1.43 -3.79 0.46
N SER A 484 -0.35 -3.48 1.20
CA SER A 484 0.96 -3.20 0.60
C SER A 484 1.55 -4.44 -0.08
N LEU A 485 1.43 -5.63 0.54
CA LEU A 485 1.82 -6.90 -0.07
C LEU A 485 1.04 -7.18 -1.35
N MET A 486 -0.29 -7.00 -1.32
CA MET A 486 -1.16 -7.17 -2.48
C MET A 486 -0.81 -6.19 -3.60
N SER A 487 -0.55 -4.93 -3.26
CA SER A 487 -0.24 -3.87 -4.24
C SER A 487 1.11 -4.12 -4.93
N ALA A 488 2.15 -4.48 -4.17
CA ALA A 488 3.46 -4.85 -4.72
C ALA A 488 3.38 -6.10 -5.61
N THR A 489 2.62 -7.11 -5.16
CA THR A 489 2.37 -8.34 -5.90
C THR A 489 1.66 -8.06 -7.23
N TYR A 490 0.60 -7.25 -7.20
CA TYR A 490 -0.15 -6.93 -8.41
C TYR A 490 0.67 -6.07 -9.37
N LEU A 491 1.50 -5.14 -8.87
CA LEU A 491 2.41 -4.38 -9.73
C LEU A 491 3.39 -5.29 -10.49
N TYR A 492 3.94 -6.31 -9.81
CA TYR A 492 4.80 -7.30 -10.47
C TYR A 492 4.06 -8.06 -11.58
N VAL A 493 2.83 -8.51 -11.30
CA VAL A 493 1.95 -9.19 -12.27
C VAL A 493 1.64 -8.29 -13.46
N LEU A 494 1.34 -7.01 -13.21
CA LEU A 494 1.07 -6.02 -14.26
C LEU A 494 2.29 -5.81 -15.16
N CYS A 495 3.49 -5.63 -14.59
CA CYS A 495 4.70 -5.46 -15.40
C CYS A 495 4.97 -6.68 -16.28
N GLN A 496 4.76 -7.90 -15.76
CA GLN A 496 4.86 -9.13 -16.55
C GLN A 496 3.83 -9.15 -17.69
N ALA A 497 2.57 -8.80 -17.41
CA ALA A 497 1.53 -8.77 -18.43
C ALA A 497 1.81 -7.75 -19.54
N LEU A 498 2.26 -6.55 -19.17
CA LEU A 498 2.60 -5.48 -20.12
C LEU A 498 3.78 -5.87 -21.02
N ASP A 499 4.77 -6.58 -20.49
CA ASP A 499 5.85 -7.16 -21.29
C ASP A 499 5.32 -8.16 -22.33
N LEU A 500 4.47 -9.10 -21.90
CA LEU A 500 3.86 -10.08 -22.80
C LEU A 500 2.98 -9.41 -23.86
N ARG A 501 2.27 -8.33 -23.52
CA ARG A 501 1.51 -7.52 -24.49
C ARG A 501 2.41 -6.89 -25.54
N ALA A 502 3.48 -6.21 -25.12
CA ALA A 502 4.42 -5.58 -26.04
C ALA A 502 5.04 -6.63 -26.98
N MET A 503 5.46 -7.78 -26.44
CA MET A 503 5.96 -8.90 -27.24
C MET A 503 4.93 -9.42 -28.25
N HIS A 504 3.66 -9.57 -27.84
CA HIS A 504 2.59 -10.00 -28.74
C HIS A 504 2.31 -8.99 -29.85
N VAL A 505 2.34 -7.68 -29.56
CA VAL A 505 2.15 -6.62 -30.57
C VAL A 505 3.27 -6.69 -31.62
N ILE A 506 4.54 -6.73 -31.18
CA ILE A 506 5.71 -6.84 -32.06
C ILE A 506 5.62 -8.11 -32.93
N PHE A 507 5.22 -9.23 -32.33
CA PHE A 507 5.03 -10.49 -33.04
C PHE A 507 3.93 -10.37 -34.10
N LEU A 508 2.75 -9.88 -33.76
CA LEU A 508 1.62 -9.81 -34.70
C LEU A 508 1.91 -8.86 -35.86
N GLU A 509 2.56 -7.71 -35.62
CA GLU A 509 2.95 -6.77 -36.68
C GLU A 509 3.94 -7.42 -37.66
N THR A 510 4.93 -8.12 -37.15
CA THR A 510 5.94 -8.82 -37.97
C THR A 510 5.32 -10.00 -38.72
N TRP A 511 4.54 -10.82 -38.01
CA TRP A 511 3.95 -12.03 -38.55
C TRP A 511 2.91 -11.76 -39.62
N LYS A 512 2.14 -10.66 -39.49
CA LYS A 512 1.20 -10.23 -40.52
C LYS A 512 1.88 -10.13 -41.89
N SER A 513 2.96 -9.37 -41.98
CA SER A 513 3.68 -9.14 -43.25
C SER A 513 4.21 -10.45 -43.84
N ASN A 514 4.74 -11.35 -43.01
CA ASN A 514 5.25 -12.66 -43.44
C ASN A 514 4.13 -13.57 -43.94
N LEU A 515 2.98 -13.59 -43.24
CA LEU A 515 1.82 -14.39 -43.61
C LEU A 515 1.18 -13.88 -44.91
N GLU A 516 1.14 -12.57 -45.11
CA GLU A 516 0.69 -11.95 -46.37
C GLU A 516 1.58 -12.39 -47.54
N ALA A 517 2.90 -12.33 -47.37
CA ALA A 517 3.86 -12.78 -48.39
C ALA A 517 3.72 -14.29 -48.68
N LEU A 518 3.63 -15.12 -47.64
CA LEU A 518 3.41 -16.57 -47.76
C LEU A 518 2.12 -16.90 -48.51
N THR A 519 1.04 -16.17 -48.22
CA THR A 519 -0.25 -16.34 -48.90
C THR A 519 -0.12 -16.04 -50.39
N ARG A 520 0.54 -14.93 -50.75
CA ARG A 520 0.76 -14.56 -52.17
C ARG A 520 1.58 -15.62 -52.89
N THR A 521 2.75 -15.97 -52.35
CA THR A 521 3.66 -16.97 -52.94
C THR A 521 2.99 -18.33 -53.18
N ASN A 522 2.05 -18.74 -52.32
CA ASN A 522 1.40 -20.05 -52.45
C ASN A 522 0.17 -20.03 -53.38
N PHE A 523 -0.47 -18.87 -53.60
CA PHE A 523 -1.78 -18.81 -54.26
C PHE A 523 -1.86 -17.90 -55.50
N GLU A 524 -0.90 -17.02 -55.76
CA GLU A 524 -0.95 -16.07 -56.89
C GLU A 524 -0.88 -16.73 -58.27
N ASP A 525 -0.21 -17.88 -58.38
CA ASP A 525 -0.14 -18.68 -59.60
C ASP A 525 -1.42 -19.49 -59.88
N ILE A 526 -2.33 -19.55 -58.90
CA ILE A 526 -3.53 -20.40 -58.92
C ILE A 526 -4.80 -19.56 -58.98
N LEU A 527 -4.82 -18.41 -58.31
CA LEU A 527 -5.99 -17.56 -58.11
C LEU A 527 -5.75 -16.16 -58.68
N ASP A 528 -6.83 -15.49 -59.09
CA ASP A 528 -6.74 -14.11 -59.50
C ASP A 528 -6.35 -13.19 -58.33
N LYS A 529 -5.79 -12.02 -58.66
CA LYS A 529 -5.28 -11.06 -57.68
C LYS A 529 -6.33 -10.64 -56.65
N HIS A 530 -7.58 -10.42 -57.06
CA HIS A 530 -8.62 -9.96 -56.13
C HIS A 530 -8.95 -11.05 -55.10
N THR A 531 -9.02 -12.31 -55.53
CA THR A 531 -9.21 -13.45 -54.63
C THR A 531 -8.05 -13.62 -53.64
N VAL A 532 -6.80 -13.45 -54.08
CA VAL A 532 -5.63 -13.52 -53.19
C VAL A 532 -5.65 -12.43 -52.12
N GLU A 533 -5.97 -11.18 -52.47
CA GLU A 533 -6.09 -10.09 -51.49
C GLU A 533 -7.19 -10.37 -50.45
N ARG A 534 -8.31 -10.91 -50.90
CA ARG A 534 -9.41 -11.30 -50.00
C ARG A 534 -8.98 -12.43 -49.06
N LEU A 535 -8.29 -13.45 -49.57
CA LEU A 535 -7.75 -14.55 -48.78
C LEU A 535 -6.76 -14.05 -47.73
N VAL A 536 -5.85 -13.14 -48.10
CA VAL A 536 -4.93 -12.49 -47.18
C VAL A 536 -5.67 -11.89 -45.97
N SER A 537 -6.73 -11.11 -46.22
CA SER A 537 -7.52 -10.48 -45.16
C SER A 537 -8.23 -11.52 -44.27
N LEU A 538 -8.83 -12.55 -44.88
CA LEU A 538 -9.56 -13.61 -44.16
C LEU A 538 -8.63 -14.48 -43.31
N ILE A 539 -7.50 -14.90 -43.88
CA ILE A 539 -6.48 -15.70 -43.19
C ILE A 539 -5.93 -14.91 -42.01
N TRP A 540 -5.57 -13.63 -42.21
CA TRP A 540 -5.06 -12.79 -41.12
C TRP A 540 -6.08 -12.63 -39.99
N THR A 541 -7.34 -12.37 -40.34
CA THR A 541 -8.43 -12.24 -39.35
C THR A 541 -8.59 -13.53 -38.55
N HIS A 542 -8.57 -14.69 -39.20
CA HIS A 542 -8.65 -15.99 -38.53
C HIS A 542 -7.43 -16.26 -37.64
N VAL A 543 -6.22 -16.09 -38.17
CA VAL A 543 -4.96 -16.37 -37.45
C VAL A 543 -4.81 -15.47 -36.22
N SER A 544 -5.16 -14.19 -36.31
CA SER A 544 -5.10 -13.27 -35.17
C SER A 544 -6.12 -13.64 -34.07
N GLN A 545 -7.32 -14.10 -34.42
CA GLN A 545 -8.30 -14.60 -33.45
C GLN A 545 -7.88 -15.92 -32.82
N GLU A 546 -7.38 -16.88 -33.61
CA GLU A 546 -6.92 -18.17 -33.10
C GLU A 546 -5.66 -18.02 -32.24
N PHE A 547 -4.78 -17.06 -32.54
CA PHE A 547 -3.64 -16.72 -31.69
C PHE A 547 -4.10 -16.36 -30.27
N VAL A 548 -5.18 -15.59 -30.12
CA VAL A 548 -5.76 -15.26 -28.80
C VAL A 548 -6.33 -16.49 -28.10
N LYS A 549 -7.08 -17.34 -28.81
CA LYS A 549 -7.76 -18.52 -28.21
C LYS A 549 -6.81 -19.64 -27.81
N THR A 550 -5.68 -19.75 -28.48
CA THR A 550 -4.72 -20.86 -28.32
C THR A 550 -3.57 -20.53 -27.37
N SER A 551 -3.65 -19.44 -26.59
CA SER A 551 -2.61 -19.03 -25.63
C SER A 551 -2.32 -20.05 -24.51
N ILE A 552 -3.19 -21.06 -24.37
CA ILE A 552 -3.07 -22.16 -23.41
C ILE A 552 -2.24 -23.36 -23.92
N MET A 553 -1.77 -23.31 -25.17
CA MET A 553 -1.02 -24.39 -25.82
C MET A 553 0.47 -24.06 -25.89
N ASP A 554 1.31 -25.08 -25.73
CA ASP A 554 2.74 -25.00 -26.04
C ASP A 554 2.97 -24.54 -27.48
N LEU A 555 4.05 -23.81 -27.71
CA LEU A 555 4.28 -23.03 -28.93
C LEU A 555 4.11 -23.85 -30.21
N SER A 556 4.75 -25.02 -30.28
CA SER A 556 4.69 -25.88 -31.47
C SER A 556 3.27 -26.39 -31.76
N ASN A 557 2.57 -26.85 -30.71
CA ASN A 557 1.17 -27.30 -30.83
C ASN A 557 0.23 -26.14 -31.17
N ARG A 558 0.51 -24.95 -30.63
CA ARG A 558 -0.24 -23.71 -30.87
C ARG A 558 -0.22 -23.36 -32.35
N PHE A 559 0.95 -23.23 -32.98
CA PHE A 559 1.05 -22.90 -34.40
C PHE A 559 0.53 -24.00 -35.32
N LYS A 560 0.74 -25.27 -34.95
CA LYS A 560 0.14 -26.39 -35.68
C LYS A 560 -1.38 -26.29 -35.71
N ASN A 561 -2.02 -25.95 -34.59
CA ASN A 561 -3.48 -25.82 -34.49
C ASN A 561 -3.99 -24.58 -35.26
N ILE A 562 -3.37 -23.42 -35.05
CA ILE A 562 -3.73 -22.18 -35.75
C ILE A 562 -3.69 -22.39 -37.28
N MET A 563 -2.61 -22.97 -37.80
CA MET A 563 -2.47 -23.12 -39.25
C MET A 563 -3.32 -24.28 -39.80
N THR A 564 -3.56 -25.33 -39.03
CA THR A 564 -4.50 -26.40 -39.44
C THR A 564 -5.92 -25.85 -39.57
N SER A 565 -6.38 -25.05 -38.61
CA SER A 565 -7.72 -24.44 -38.70
C SER A 565 -7.84 -23.40 -39.82
N SER A 566 -6.74 -22.72 -40.19
CA SER A 566 -6.73 -21.77 -41.31
C SER A 566 -7.02 -22.43 -42.67
N GLN A 567 -6.79 -23.74 -42.83
CA GLN A 567 -7.05 -24.45 -44.09
C GLN A 567 -8.51 -24.33 -44.53
N THR A 568 -9.45 -24.37 -43.59
CA THR A 568 -10.88 -24.22 -43.88
C THR A 568 -11.21 -22.83 -44.44
N ILE A 569 -10.52 -21.79 -43.97
CA ILE A 569 -10.68 -20.42 -44.48
C ILE A 569 -10.20 -20.33 -45.93
N VAL A 570 -9.06 -20.94 -46.25
CA VAL A 570 -8.53 -21.01 -47.61
C VAL A 570 -9.49 -21.75 -48.55
N LEU A 571 -9.98 -22.91 -48.12
CA LEU A 571 -10.92 -23.73 -48.90
C LEU A 571 -12.26 -23.02 -49.13
N THR A 572 -12.79 -22.33 -48.12
CA THR A 572 -14.04 -21.57 -48.24
C THR A 572 -13.88 -20.36 -49.17
N GLY A 573 -12.79 -19.61 -49.00
CA GLY A 573 -12.48 -18.48 -49.89
C GLY A 573 -12.33 -18.90 -51.35
N PHE A 574 -11.78 -20.10 -51.60
CA PHE A 574 -11.73 -20.68 -52.94
C PHE A 574 -13.11 -21.05 -53.47
N GLN A 575 -13.94 -21.75 -52.68
CA GLN A 575 -15.29 -22.13 -53.11
C GLN A 575 -16.10 -20.90 -53.52
N GLU A 576 -16.03 -19.83 -52.75
CA GLU A 576 -16.73 -18.57 -53.05
C GLU A 576 -16.20 -17.87 -54.30
N ALA A 577 -14.88 -17.90 -54.55
CA ALA A 577 -14.27 -17.33 -55.75
C ALA A 577 -14.57 -18.12 -57.03
N THR A 578 -14.96 -19.39 -56.90
CA THR A 578 -15.20 -20.33 -58.01
C THR A 578 -16.68 -20.59 -58.29
N VAL A 579 -17.61 -19.98 -57.53
CA VAL A 579 -19.06 -20.03 -57.79
C VAL A 579 -19.34 -19.45 -59.19
N GLY A 580 -19.49 -20.36 -60.16
CA GLY A 580 -19.85 -20.05 -61.53
C GLY A 580 -18.89 -20.55 -62.61
N ASN A 581 -17.65 -21.02 -62.31
CA ASN A 581 -16.72 -21.39 -63.39
C ASN A 581 -15.62 -22.45 -63.14
N THR A 582 -15.47 -23.11 -61.97
CA THR A 582 -14.25 -23.95 -61.77
C THR A 582 -14.36 -25.21 -60.90
N MET A 583 -15.57 -25.73 -60.61
CA MET A 583 -15.66 -27.06 -59.97
C MET A 583 -15.37 -28.26 -60.91
N GLU A 584 -15.09 -28.02 -62.20
CA GLU A 584 -14.96 -29.08 -63.21
C GLU A 584 -13.51 -29.44 -63.62
N SER A 585 -12.46 -28.81 -63.07
CA SER A 585 -11.06 -29.13 -63.40
C SER A 585 -10.33 -29.92 -62.28
N PRO A 586 -10.10 -31.23 -62.44
CA PRO A 586 -9.33 -32.03 -61.48
C PRO A 586 -7.90 -31.53 -61.24
N GLU A 587 -7.29 -30.93 -62.26
CA GLU A 587 -5.91 -30.44 -62.22
C GLU A 587 -5.78 -29.19 -61.36
N LEU A 588 -6.73 -28.25 -61.47
CA LEU A 588 -6.78 -27.05 -60.64
C LEU A 588 -7.03 -27.43 -59.17
N ASN A 589 -7.94 -28.37 -58.92
CA ASN A 589 -8.22 -28.89 -57.58
C ASN A 589 -6.99 -29.56 -56.95
N ALA A 590 -6.23 -30.35 -57.72
CA ALA A 590 -4.99 -30.97 -57.25
C ALA A 590 -3.89 -29.94 -56.96
N LYS A 591 -3.74 -28.90 -57.78
CA LYS A 591 -2.80 -27.79 -57.53
C LYS A 591 -3.17 -27.03 -56.26
N LEU A 592 -4.45 -26.72 -56.07
CA LEU A 592 -4.94 -26.04 -54.88
C LEU A 592 -4.68 -26.86 -53.61
N LEU A 593 -5.02 -28.14 -53.59
CA LEU A 593 -4.79 -28.98 -52.41
C LEU A 593 -3.31 -29.05 -52.03
N LYS A 594 -2.42 -29.11 -53.03
CA LYS A 594 -0.96 -29.04 -52.81
C LYS A 594 -0.54 -27.68 -52.26
N ALA A 595 -1.09 -26.58 -52.76
CA ALA A 595 -0.83 -25.23 -52.26
C ALA A 595 -1.31 -25.04 -50.82
N VAL A 596 -2.53 -25.49 -50.48
CA VAL A 596 -3.08 -25.47 -49.12
C VAL A 596 -2.22 -26.28 -48.15
N HIS A 597 -1.73 -27.45 -48.57
CA HIS A 597 -0.83 -28.26 -47.76
C HIS A 597 0.53 -27.59 -47.55
N SER A 598 1.11 -27.04 -48.62
CA SER A 598 2.42 -26.36 -48.60
C SER A 598 2.36 -25.09 -47.75
N PHE A 599 1.33 -24.26 -47.95
CA PHE A 599 1.04 -23.08 -47.15
C PHE A 599 0.95 -23.42 -45.67
N ARG A 600 0.18 -24.46 -45.29
CA ARG A 600 0.06 -24.87 -43.88
C ARG A 600 1.42 -25.20 -43.26
N ILE A 601 2.22 -26.04 -43.91
CA ILE A 601 3.53 -26.47 -43.37
C ILE A 601 4.46 -25.26 -43.22
N GLN A 602 4.61 -24.46 -44.28
CA GLN A 602 5.47 -23.28 -44.28
C GLN A 602 5.01 -22.24 -43.24
N ALA A 603 3.71 -21.96 -43.14
CA ALA A 603 3.17 -21.01 -42.18
C ALA A 603 3.30 -21.49 -40.73
N THR A 604 3.21 -22.80 -40.47
CA THR A 604 3.46 -23.36 -39.14
C THR A 604 4.92 -23.16 -38.73
N GLU A 605 5.86 -23.61 -39.57
CA GLU A 605 7.30 -23.55 -39.27
C GLU A 605 7.79 -22.10 -39.14
N GLN A 606 7.39 -21.23 -40.08
CA GLN A 606 7.80 -19.82 -40.06
C GLN A 606 7.14 -19.05 -38.91
N GLY A 607 5.88 -19.35 -38.57
CA GLY A 607 5.18 -18.71 -37.46
C GLY A 607 5.80 -19.07 -36.11
N GLU A 608 6.09 -20.36 -35.90
CA GLU A 608 6.78 -20.86 -34.71
C GLU A 608 8.17 -20.22 -34.57
N PHE A 609 8.96 -20.23 -35.65
CA PHE A 609 10.29 -19.62 -35.66
C PHE A 609 10.23 -18.10 -35.40
N ALA A 610 9.29 -17.39 -36.04
CA ALA A 610 9.14 -15.94 -35.85
C ALA A 610 8.77 -15.59 -34.41
N PHE A 611 7.85 -16.35 -33.80
CA PHE A 611 7.49 -16.13 -32.40
C PHE A 611 8.67 -16.38 -31.47
N GLU A 612 9.39 -17.49 -31.65
CA GLU A 612 10.53 -17.84 -30.81
C GLU A 612 11.68 -16.82 -30.94
N SER A 613 11.93 -16.34 -32.16
CA SER A 613 12.92 -15.31 -32.45
C SER A 613 12.59 -13.99 -31.74
N ILE A 614 11.34 -13.53 -31.87
CA ILE A 614 10.88 -12.29 -31.24
C ILE A 614 10.89 -12.41 -29.72
N ARG A 615 10.44 -13.55 -29.19
CA ARG A 615 10.52 -13.86 -27.76
C ARG A 615 11.95 -13.78 -27.25
N SER A 616 12.87 -14.48 -27.89
CA SER A 616 14.30 -14.47 -27.52
C SER A 616 14.94 -13.09 -27.64
N GLN A 617 14.53 -12.27 -28.61
CA GLN A 617 14.98 -10.89 -28.74
C GLN A 617 14.42 -10.00 -27.62
N TYR A 618 13.12 -10.09 -27.36
CA TYR A 618 12.45 -9.30 -26.35
C TYR A 618 12.97 -9.62 -24.95
N LEU A 619 13.17 -10.89 -24.60
CA LEU A 619 13.71 -11.31 -23.30
C LEU A 619 15.14 -10.82 -23.03
N ARG A 620 15.93 -10.49 -24.07
CA ARG A 620 17.27 -9.90 -23.92
C ARG A 620 17.26 -8.40 -23.62
N GLY A 621 16.17 -7.71 -23.94
CA GLY A 621 16.03 -6.27 -23.75
C GLY A 621 14.56 -5.87 -23.70
N PRO A 622 13.82 -6.27 -22.64
CA PRO A 622 12.39 -6.03 -22.55
C PRO A 622 12.11 -4.53 -22.41
N ASP A 623 11.23 -4.01 -23.27
CA ASP A 623 10.77 -2.62 -23.19
C ASP A 623 9.34 -2.47 -23.69
N ALA A 624 8.40 -2.47 -22.75
CA ALA A 624 6.99 -2.23 -23.06
C ALA A 624 6.67 -0.73 -23.26
N THR A 625 7.56 0.18 -22.86
CA THR A 625 7.28 1.63 -22.78
C THR A 625 6.77 2.31 -24.05
N PRO A 626 7.05 1.85 -25.29
CA PRO A 626 6.48 2.44 -26.50
C PRO A 626 4.96 2.28 -26.66
N TYR A 627 4.34 1.41 -25.87
CA TYR A 627 2.91 1.07 -25.93
C TYR A 627 2.11 1.55 -24.71
N LEU A 628 2.80 1.98 -23.65
CA LEU A 628 2.19 2.28 -22.36
C LEU A 628 1.69 3.72 -22.27
N GLY A 629 0.57 3.91 -21.55
CA GLY A 629 0.09 5.21 -21.09
C GLY A 629 1.04 5.82 -20.06
N ALA A 630 0.80 7.10 -19.74
CA ALA A 630 1.69 7.91 -18.90
C ALA A 630 2.05 7.25 -17.56
N ALA A 631 1.05 6.82 -16.79
CA ALA A 631 1.28 6.23 -15.46
C ALA A 631 1.94 4.85 -15.53
N SER A 632 1.46 3.99 -16.43
CA SER A 632 2.03 2.65 -16.64
C SER A 632 3.47 2.71 -17.08
N LYS A 633 3.81 3.65 -17.98
CA LYS A 633 5.19 3.88 -18.43
C LYS A 633 6.11 4.25 -17.27
N ARG A 634 5.69 5.20 -16.42
CA ARG A 634 6.45 5.62 -15.24
C ARG A 634 6.70 4.44 -14.29
N MET A 635 5.64 3.73 -13.92
CA MET A 635 5.75 2.64 -12.95
C MET A 635 6.55 1.45 -13.52
N TYR A 636 6.37 1.13 -14.81
CA TYR A 636 7.14 0.10 -15.49
C TYR A 636 8.64 0.44 -15.53
N ILE A 637 9.00 1.69 -15.83
CA ILE A 637 10.39 2.17 -15.80
C ILE A 637 10.97 2.03 -14.39
N PHE A 638 10.23 2.46 -13.36
CA PHE A 638 10.67 2.36 -11.98
C PHE A 638 10.96 0.90 -11.59
N VAL A 639 10.04 -0.03 -11.89
CA VAL A 639 10.22 -1.46 -11.58
C VAL A 639 11.36 -2.11 -12.38
N ARG A 640 11.38 -1.92 -13.70
CA ARG A 640 12.30 -2.64 -14.60
C ARG A 640 13.69 -2.05 -14.63
N ARG A 641 13.82 -0.72 -14.52
CA ARG A 641 15.10 -0.01 -14.71
C ARG A 641 15.70 0.45 -13.39
N GLU A 642 14.91 1.04 -12.49
CA GLU A 642 15.43 1.55 -11.21
C GLU A 642 15.56 0.45 -10.15
N LEU A 643 14.48 -0.31 -9.90
CA LEU A 643 14.49 -1.45 -8.99
C LEU A 643 15.16 -2.70 -9.59
N LYS A 644 15.39 -2.70 -10.91
CA LYS A 644 16.03 -3.79 -11.67
C LYS A 644 15.32 -5.14 -11.51
N VAL A 645 13.98 -5.12 -11.36
CA VAL A 645 13.17 -6.34 -11.32
C VAL A 645 12.93 -6.80 -12.75
N PRO A 646 13.51 -7.94 -13.20
CA PRO A 646 13.44 -8.38 -14.59
C PRO A 646 12.05 -8.91 -14.97
N ILE A 647 11.84 -9.12 -16.27
CA ILE A 647 10.76 -9.98 -16.76
C ILE A 647 11.02 -11.44 -16.31
N HIS A 648 9.98 -12.17 -15.91
CA HIS A 648 10.10 -13.59 -15.58
C HIS A 648 10.09 -14.43 -16.86
N ARG A 649 11.22 -15.11 -17.14
CA ARG A 649 11.46 -15.89 -18.36
C ARG A 649 10.94 -17.32 -18.29
N GLY A 650 10.42 -17.74 -17.12
CA GLY A 650 9.86 -19.06 -16.90
C GLY A 650 10.76 -19.96 -16.08
N VAL A 651 10.79 -21.26 -16.38
CA VAL A 651 11.54 -22.26 -15.58
C VAL A 651 13.03 -21.94 -15.51
N ILE A 652 13.60 -21.31 -16.55
CA ILE A 652 15.01 -20.92 -16.61
C ILE A 652 15.44 -19.96 -15.49
N ASP A 653 14.50 -19.19 -14.92
CA ASP A 653 14.77 -18.27 -13.81
C ASP A 653 14.76 -18.93 -12.43
N HIS A 654 14.41 -20.22 -12.34
CA HIS A 654 14.41 -20.91 -11.06
C HIS A 654 15.83 -21.00 -10.47
N PRO A 655 16.07 -20.52 -9.23
CA PRO A 655 17.40 -20.51 -8.62
C PRO A 655 17.76 -21.87 -8.00
N THR A 656 17.91 -22.91 -8.82
CA THR A 656 18.41 -24.21 -8.35
C THR A 656 19.94 -24.20 -8.34
N PRO A 657 20.59 -24.56 -7.22
CA PRO A 657 22.01 -24.92 -7.26
C PRO A 657 22.15 -26.12 -8.19
N VAL A 658 22.97 -26.03 -9.23
CA VAL A 658 23.27 -27.19 -10.07
C VAL A 658 23.95 -28.23 -9.18
N ALA A 659 23.21 -29.27 -8.78
CA ALA A 659 23.78 -30.39 -8.06
C ALA A 659 24.68 -31.14 -9.04
N ASP A 660 25.98 -31.14 -8.77
CA ASP A 660 26.93 -31.98 -9.49
C ASP A 660 26.68 -33.45 -9.11
N PRO A 661 26.26 -34.32 -10.04
CA PRO A 661 26.04 -35.73 -9.76
C PRO A 661 27.34 -36.51 -9.51
N SER A 662 28.52 -35.89 -9.69
CA SER A 662 29.82 -36.56 -9.73
C SER A 662 30.84 -36.16 -8.64
N GLY A 663 30.58 -35.11 -7.84
CA GLY A 663 31.51 -34.63 -6.81
C GLY A 663 32.81 -34.02 -7.35
N ILE A 664 32.87 -33.65 -8.63
CA ILE A 664 33.99 -33.01 -9.32
C ILE A 664 33.57 -31.59 -9.69
N SER A 665 34.28 -30.58 -9.16
CA SER A 665 34.06 -29.15 -9.46
C SER A 665 33.70 -28.91 -10.94
N PRO A 666 32.65 -28.11 -11.25
CA PRO A 666 32.21 -27.96 -12.61
C PRO A 666 33.32 -27.34 -13.46
N ALA A 667 33.64 -27.97 -14.59
CA ALA A 667 34.22 -27.25 -15.70
C ALA A 667 33.28 -26.08 -16.06
N PRO A 668 33.80 -24.90 -16.42
CA PRO A 668 32.97 -23.73 -16.69
C PRO A 668 31.93 -24.06 -17.76
N SER A 669 30.64 -23.88 -17.41
CA SER A 669 29.51 -24.09 -18.31
C SER A 669 29.69 -23.28 -19.60
N LYS A 670 29.44 -23.91 -20.75
CA LYS A 670 29.41 -23.25 -22.07
C LYS A 670 28.19 -22.36 -22.29
N GLU A 671 27.25 -22.31 -21.34
CA GLU A 671 26.15 -21.35 -21.38
C GLU A 671 26.66 -19.94 -21.07
N PRO A 672 26.17 -18.90 -21.77
CA PRO A 672 26.50 -17.52 -21.44
C PRO A 672 26.27 -17.31 -19.95
N LYS A 673 27.24 -16.71 -19.24
CA LYS A 673 27.00 -16.25 -17.87
C LYS A 673 25.82 -15.30 -17.90
N ASP A 674 24.66 -15.80 -17.51
CA ASP A 674 23.46 -15.01 -17.35
C ASP A 674 23.75 -14.04 -16.20
N ASN A 675 24.03 -12.78 -16.53
CA ASN A 675 24.45 -11.75 -15.57
C ASN A 675 23.30 -11.29 -14.63
N VAL A 676 22.17 -12.00 -14.62
CA VAL A 676 20.99 -11.70 -13.81
C VAL A 676 21.02 -12.58 -12.56
N ASP A 677 21.10 -11.94 -11.39
CA ASP A 677 20.99 -12.61 -10.09
C ASP A 677 19.61 -13.28 -9.97
N LYS A 678 19.57 -14.62 -10.04
CA LYS A 678 18.29 -15.37 -10.02
C LYS A 678 17.68 -15.31 -8.62
N LYS A 679 16.42 -14.86 -8.53
CA LYS A 679 15.64 -14.84 -7.29
C LYS A 679 14.33 -15.58 -7.47
N THR A 680 13.73 -16.01 -6.36
CA THR A 680 12.36 -16.51 -6.37
C THR A 680 11.40 -15.37 -6.74
N THR A 681 10.21 -15.72 -7.24
CA THR A 681 9.13 -14.75 -7.49
C THR A 681 8.83 -13.89 -6.27
N GLY A 682 8.80 -14.50 -5.07
CA GLY A 682 8.63 -13.77 -3.81
C GLY A 682 9.77 -12.80 -3.53
N GLY A 683 11.01 -13.16 -3.86
CA GLY A 683 12.17 -12.26 -3.73
C GLY A 683 12.07 -11.03 -4.64
N TRP A 684 11.59 -11.18 -5.87
CA TRP A 684 11.36 -10.05 -6.77
C TRP A 684 10.22 -9.13 -6.30
N ILE A 685 9.11 -9.72 -5.84
CA ILE A 685 8.00 -8.98 -5.25
C ILE A 685 8.45 -8.23 -3.99
N SER A 686 9.34 -8.83 -3.19
CA SER A 686 9.86 -8.21 -1.95
C SER A 686 10.61 -6.92 -2.24
N ILE A 687 11.36 -6.81 -3.34
CA ILE A 687 12.03 -5.56 -3.73
C ILE A 687 11.02 -4.44 -4.00
N ILE A 688 9.91 -4.74 -4.66
CA ILE A 688 8.83 -3.78 -4.92
C ILE A 688 8.12 -3.41 -3.61
N TYR A 689 7.88 -4.40 -2.75
CA TYR A 689 7.30 -4.19 -1.43
C TYR A 689 8.19 -3.27 -0.58
N ASP A 690 9.49 -3.50 -0.54
CA ASP A 690 10.45 -2.65 0.18
C ASP A 690 10.46 -1.22 -0.37
N ALA A 691 10.42 -1.05 -1.70
CA ALA A 691 10.31 0.27 -2.32
C ALA A 691 9.01 1.00 -1.93
N LEU A 692 7.91 0.26 -1.81
CA LEU A 692 6.63 0.78 -1.31
C LEU A 692 6.70 1.17 0.17
N ARG A 693 7.25 0.30 1.04
CA ARG A 693 7.33 0.54 2.49
C ARG A 693 8.34 1.62 2.88
N THR A 694 9.39 1.81 2.08
CA THR A 694 10.38 2.90 2.25
C THR A 694 9.92 4.23 1.66
N GLY A 695 8.87 4.23 0.84
CA GLY A 695 8.25 5.44 0.26
C GLY A 695 8.79 5.84 -1.11
N SER A 696 9.88 5.25 -1.61
CA SER A 696 10.43 5.54 -2.95
C SER A 696 9.43 5.27 -4.08
N LEU A 697 8.61 4.23 -3.96
CA LEU A 697 7.53 3.97 -4.93
C LEU A 697 6.42 5.02 -4.83
N ILE A 698 6.11 5.50 -3.62
CA ILE A 698 5.05 6.50 -3.40
C ILE A 698 5.40 7.82 -4.09
N GLU A 699 6.67 8.18 -4.18
CA GLU A 699 7.11 9.35 -4.96
C GLU A 699 6.65 9.25 -6.43
N GLN A 700 6.74 8.06 -7.03
CA GLN A 700 6.26 7.83 -8.40
C GLN A 700 4.74 7.95 -8.51
N VAL A 701 4.01 7.48 -7.50
CA VAL A 701 2.53 7.61 -7.44
C VAL A 701 2.11 9.08 -7.37
N VAL A 702 2.81 9.88 -6.56
CA VAL A 702 2.56 11.32 -6.45
C VAL A 702 2.83 12.03 -7.78
N GLU A 703 3.90 11.68 -8.49
CA GLU A 703 4.17 12.24 -9.83
C GLU A 703 3.09 11.84 -10.85
N CYS A 704 2.61 10.59 -10.84
CA CYS A 704 1.47 10.17 -11.69
C CYS A 704 0.24 11.06 -11.45
N LEU A 705 -0.09 11.36 -10.19
CA LEU A 705 -1.23 12.21 -9.84
C LEU A 705 -1.01 13.67 -10.26
N LYS A 706 0.19 14.22 -10.07
CA LYS A 706 0.50 15.58 -10.54
C LYS A 706 0.34 15.70 -12.05
N GLU A 707 0.87 14.75 -12.80
CA GLU A 707 0.71 14.68 -14.26
C GLU A 707 -0.77 14.56 -14.65
N ALA A 708 -1.53 13.73 -13.92
CA ALA A 708 -2.98 13.60 -14.13
C ALA A 708 -3.72 14.93 -13.95
N THR A 709 -3.41 15.71 -12.90
CA THR A 709 -4.04 17.02 -12.65
C THR A 709 -3.71 18.10 -13.68
N GLN A 710 -2.61 17.94 -14.43
CA GLN A 710 -2.19 18.88 -15.48
C GLN A 710 -2.82 18.58 -16.84
N HIS A 711 -3.48 17.43 -17.00
CA HIS A 711 -4.08 17.04 -18.27
C HIS A 711 -5.31 17.89 -18.61
N PRO A 712 -5.47 18.40 -19.85
CA PRO A 712 -6.69 19.06 -20.28
C PRO A 712 -7.85 18.04 -20.23
N GLY A 713 -8.74 18.19 -19.23
CA GLY A 713 -9.76 17.20 -18.86
C GLY A 713 -9.76 16.85 -17.37
N ALA A 714 -8.69 17.18 -16.63
CA ALA A 714 -8.63 17.05 -15.19
C ALA A 714 -9.63 18.02 -14.53
N LEU A 715 -10.67 17.45 -13.93
CA LEU A 715 -11.60 18.18 -13.08
C LEU A 715 -11.15 17.96 -11.63
N VAL A 716 -10.27 18.85 -11.13
CA VAL A 716 -10.08 19.31 -9.73
C VAL A 716 -8.61 19.72 -9.48
N LYS A 717 -8.43 20.88 -8.83
CA LYS A 717 -7.19 21.39 -8.22
C LYS A 717 -7.12 21.02 -6.74
#